data_AF-A0A7Y9NH18-F1
#
_entry.id   AF-A0A7Y9NH18-F1
#
_cell.length_a   1.000
_cell.length_b   1.000
_cell.length_c   1.000
_cell.angle_alpha   90.00
_cell.angle_beta   90.00
_cell.angle_gamma   90.00
#
_symmetry.space_group_name_H-M   'P 1'
#
loop_
_entity.id
_entity.type
_entity.pdbx_description
1 polymer ?
#
loop_
_entity_poly.entity_id
_entity_poly.type
_entity_poly.pdbx_seq_one_letter_code
_entity_poly.pdbx_strand_id
1 'polypeptide(L)'
;MSQMMLLSQLLPDVALSHDPTITGLVLDSRAVRPGNAFVAIAGFGAHGLGFVDQARANGAGAILFDPPAPAELPAPVDAIAVPGLRHRMGAMADQFHGHPSRAMTMVGVTGTNGKTSTVQLLAQAWHLLGTRSGSIGTLGVGLYGDVVPTGFTTPLVLQMHDVLAQLRDGGAQAVAMEVSSHALDQGRVDAVHYDVAVFTNLTRDHLDYHGDMAQYGAAKAKLFHRDGLKAAVVNLDDSFGSELLRTVGASVRPIGVSSRGAAQATLRADSLTLDGRGIAFDLMVDGQRHPVQSPLLGRFNVDNLLAVAGALHALGHAPAAIAALLSQLQPIAGRMNRLGGEGGLPTVVVDYAHTPDALEQALTSVQGHLAGRLVCVFGCGGERDTGKRPQMAAIAERHADVVIVTDDNPRGEDGDVIVADILKGFDAPAAVTVQRDRAAAIATAIGQAGAGDIVLIAGKGHEPYQEIHGVKHAFDDTEVAGRVLRARRGERMKRTPLSLIAHWAGGEIHGEDTAIDAIANDTRTLAPGSLYVALRGERFDGHDFAADALARGASAMLVERLLDVALPQIVVADSEHALGRIAAGMQRDRDTAVFAITGSNGKTSVKSLLLAILEQVAHDDRKVVYANPGNRNNEIGLPLAVLDAPEDADFAVYEMGAGKPGDIAYLTEIVRPHYALVNNIAPAHLERMGSLQGVATTKGAIYAALPSDGVAVINADDAFGIWFEQHIVGQPPRCRVLRYGLDHSADVSARAIRPAAQGSQFVLSTPQGDAEITLGLPGRHNISNALAAASLALAAGITLAQIAAGLARAEPVPGRQIAHQLPSGAVLIDDSYNANPGSLAAAIDALAGAKEEGWLVLGDMRELGPDGEALHAQAGRRAREAGLKRLYTLGPLSAAASTAFGEGGQHFQSHPALAAALASELHAGVRCLVKGSRGSAMDTIVKALLAQGEETPNVA
;
A
#
# COMPACT_ATOMS: atom_id res chain seq x y z
N MET A 1 15.85 -16.27 -14.59
CA MET A 1 16.02 -16.59 -16.03
C MET A 1 14.99 -17.65 -16.35
N SER A 2 14.25 -17.58 -17.47
CA SER A 2 13.29 -18.64 -17.82
C SER A 2 14.03 -19.94 -18.07
N GLN A 3 13.74 -20.97 -17.27
CA GLN A 3 14.37 -22.28 -17.37
C GLN A 3 13.94 -22.94 -18.69
N MET A 4 14.90 -23.36 -19.51
CA MET A 4 14.64 -24.11 -20.74
C MET A 4 14.90 -25.58 -20.47
N MET A 5 13.97 -26.45 -20.83
CA MET A 5 14.06 -27.89 -20.59
C MET A 5 13.56 -28.66 -21.80
N LEU A 6 14.19 -29.79 -22.14
CA LEU A 6 13.61 -30.69 -23.14
C LEU A 6 12.40 -31.40 -22.54
N LEU A 7 11.31 -31.55 -23.31
CA LEU A 7 10.10 -32.20 -22.82
C LEU A 7 10.36 -33.65 -22.38
N SER A 8 11.26 -34.36 -23.05
CA SER A 8 11.71 -35.71 -22.69
C SER A 8 12.31 -35.81 -21.29
N GLN A 9 12.82 -34.71 -20.72
CA GLN A 9 13.35 -34.69 -19.37
C GLN A 9 12.24 -34.69 -18.31
N LEU A 10 11.06 -34.14 -18.63
CA LEU A 10 9.88 -34.16 -17.76
C LEU A 10 9.05 -35.44 -17.94
N LEU A 11 9.07 -36.03 -19.13
CA LEU A 11 8.25 -37.18 -19.52
C LEU A 11 9.10 -38.27 -20.20
N PRO A 12 10.09 -38.86 -19.49
CA PRO A 12 11.03 -39.82 -20.10
C PRO A 12 10.35 -41.14 -20.51
N ASP A 13 9.18 -41.44 -19.97
CA ASP A 13 8.39 -42.65 -20.25
C ASP A 13 7.33 -42.44 -21.35
N VAL A 14 7.14 -41.22 -21.84
CA VAL A 14 6.19 -40.91 -22.92
C VAL A 14 6.92 -40.92 -24.25
N ALA A 15 6.42 -41.69 -25.22
CA ALA A 15 6.95 -41.68 -26.57
C ALA A 15 6.62 -40.34 -27.26
N LEU A 16 7.64 -39.51 -27.51
CA LEU A 16 7.48 -38.22 -28.16
C LEU A 16 7.76 -38.32 -29.66
N SER A 17 6.88 -37.78 -30.50
CA SER A 17 7.10 -37.69 -31.96
C SER A 17 8.19 -36.69 -32.33
N HIS A 18 8.43 -35.72 -31.44
CA HIS A 18 9.49 -34.72 -31.47
C HIS A 18 9.74 -34.27 -30.01
N ASP A 19 10.96 -33.80 -29.70
CA ASP A 19 11.34 -33.40 -28.34
C ASP A 19 11.56 -31.88 -28.26
N PRO A 20 10.48 -31.09 -28.09
CA PRO A 20 10.58 -29.64 -28.07
C PRO A 20 11.29 -29.17 -26.79
N THR A 21 12.09 -28.11 -26.93
CA THR A 21 12.55 -27.35 -25.75
C THR A 21 11.42 -26.45 -25.28
N ILE A 22 10.99 -26.64 -24.04
CA ILE A 22 9.90 -25.91 -23.43
C ILE A 22 10.42 -24.83 -22.49
N THR A 23 9.73 -23.70 -22.46
CA THR A 23 10.06 -22.49 -21.67
C THR A 23 9.08 -22.24 -20.53
N GLY A 24 8.03 -23.07 -20.40
CA GLY A 24 7.02 -22.99 -19.36
C GLY A 24 5.96 -24.07 -19.49
N LEU A 25 5.19 -24.31 -18.43
CA LEU A 25 4.04 -25.22 -18.39
C LEU A 25 2.78 -24.41 -18.05
N VAL A 26 1.76 -24.43 -18.90
CA VAL A 26 0.60 -23.53 -18.76
C VAL A 26 -0.73 -24.27 -18.94
N LEU A 27 -1.68 -24.02 -18.02
CA LEU A 27 -3.05 -24.57 -18.07
C LEU A 27 -4.05 -23.68 -18.82
N ASP A 28 -3.82 -22.37 -18.83
CA ASP A 28 -4.71 -21.38 -19.44
C ASP A 28 -4.19 -21.00 -20.83
N SER A 29 -4.97 -21.28 -21.87
CA SER A 29 -4.56 -21.00 -23.26
C SER A 29 -4.28 -19.51 -23.50
N ARG A 30 -4.93 -18.61 -22.73
CA ARG A 30 -4.71 -17.16 -22.79
C ARG A 30 -3.33 -16.75 -22.27
N ALA A 31 -2.80 -17.51 -21.30
CA ALA A 31 -1.50 -17.26 -20.67
C ALA A 31 -0.32 -17.92 -21.40
N VAL A 32 -0.58 -18.66 -22.49
CA VAL A 32 0.47 -19.32 -23.28
C VAL A 32 1.40 -18.27 -23.90
N ARG A 33 2.70 -18.48 -23.77
CA ARG A 33 3.75 -17.73 -24.48
C ARG A 33 4.52 -18.63 -25.46
N PRO A 34 5.21 -18.05 -26.46
CA PRO A 34 6.06 -18.81 -27.37
C PRO A 34 7.00 -19.79 -26.65
N GLY A 35 6.92 -21.07 -27.03
CA GLY A 35 7.73 -22.15 -26.46
C GLY A 35 7.18 -22.79 -25.19
N ASN A 36 6.04 -22.35 -24.65
CA ASN A 36 5.40 -23.03 -23.53
C ASN A 36 4.76 -24.36 -23.96
N ALA A 37 4.70 -25.33 -23.06
CA ALA A 37 3.82 -26.48 -23.21
C ALA A 37 2.43 -26.15 -22.64
N PHE A 38 1.41 -26.22 -23.49
CA PHE A 38 0.03 -26.09 -23.08
C PHE A 38 -0.51 -27.42 -22.57
N VAL A 39 -1.03 -27.44 -21.34
CA VAL A 39 -1.51 -28.63 -20.63
C VAL A 39 -3.03 -28.68 -20.71
N ALA A 40 -3.55 -29.44 -21.67
CA ALA A 40 -4.97 -29.57 -21.99
C ALA A 40 -5.63 -30.71 -21.18
N ILE A 41 -6.20 -30.38 -20.03
CA ILE A 41 -6.96 -31.30 -19.18
C ILE A 41 -8.44 -30.91 -19.08
N ALA A 42 -9.29 -31.84 -18.64
CA ALA A 42 -10.68 -31.53 -18.31
C ALA A 42 -10.77 -30.57 -17.10
N GLY A 43 -11.65 -29.57 -17.14
CA GLY A 43 -11.99 -28.70 -16.01
C GLY A 43 -13.44 -28.93 -15.53
N PHE A 44 -13.89 -28.13 -14.57
CA PHE A 44 -15.27 -28.20 -14.04
C PHE A 44 -16.36 -27.72 -15.01
N GLY A 45 -16.00 -27.07 -16.13
CA GLY A 45 -16.99 -26.56 -17.11
C GLY A 45 -16.55 -26.59 -18.58
N ALA A 46 -15.30 -26.95 -18.88
CA ALA A 46 -14.79 -27.09 -20.24
C ALA A 46 -13.55 -28.00 -20.26
N HIS A 47 -13.20 -28.55 -21.42
CA HIS A 47 -11.97 -29.32 -21.60
C HIS A 47 -10.92 -28.47 -22.30
N GLY A 48 -9.66 -28.52 -21.83
CA GLY A 48 -8.53 -27.78 -22.42
C GLY A 48 -8.30 -28.06 -23.92
N LEU A 49 -8.77 -29.20 -24.43
CA LEU A 49 -8.63 -29.56 -25.85
C LEU A 49 -9.47 -28.64 -26.75
N GLY A 50 -10.54 -28.04 -26.22
CA GLY A 50 -11.32 -27.04 -26.93
C GLY A 50 -10.60 -25.71 -27.15
N PHE A 51 -9.42 -25.50 -26.55
CA PHE A 51 -8.66 -24.25 -26.64
C PHE A 51 -7.29 -24.41 -27.31
N VAL A 52 -7.06 -25.55 -27.98
CA VAL A 52 -5.78 -25.84 -28.62
C VAL A 52 -5.44 -24.83 -29.72
N ASP A 53 -6.40 -24.43 -30.54
CA ASP A 53 -6.15 -23.46 -31.61
C ASP A 53 -5.70 -22.10 -31.07
N GLN A 54 -6.28 -21.65 -29.95
CA GLN A 54 -5.84 -20.45 -29.24
C GLN A 54 -4.42 -20.61 -28.69
N ALA A 55 -4.11 -21.76 -28.08
CA ALA A 55 -2.77 -22.04 -27.56
C ALA A 55 -1.71 -22.06 -28.68
N ARG A 56 -2.04 -22.60 -29.87
CA ARG A 56 -1.16 -22.55 -31.05
C ARG A 56 -0.95 -21.12 -31.53
N ALA A 57 -2.03 -20.35 -31.64
CA ALA A 57 -1.96 -18.95 -32.05
C ALA A 57 -1.05 -18.14 -31.13
N ASN A 58 -1.04 -18.48 -29.84
CA ASN A 58 -0.19 -17.87 -28.81
C ASN A 58 1.25 -18.45 -28.77
N GLY A 59 1.57 -19.42 -29.64
CA GLY A 59 2.92 -19.96 -29.81
C GLY A 59 3.29 -21.16 -28.95
N ALA A 60 2.32 -21.98 -28.50
CA ALA A 60 2.61 -23.20 -27.76
C ALA A 60 3.65 -24.08 -28.50
N GLY A 61 4.75 -24.41 -27.82
CA GLY A 61 5.79 -25.30 -28.33
C GLY A 61 5.42 -26.78 -28.21
N ALA A 62 4.46 -27.12 -27.36
CA ALA A 62 3.88 -28.46 -27.23
C ALA A 62 2.44 -28.37 -26.72
N ILE A 63 1.62 -29.36 -27.07
CA ILE A 63 0.27 -29.54 -26.52
C ILE A 63 0.25 -30.90 -25.83
N LEU A 64 0.02 -30.93 -24.53
CA LEU A 64 -0.08 -32.16 -23.74
C LEU A 64 -1.54 -32.40 -23.39
N PHE A 65 -2.04 -33.63 -23.49
CA PHE A 65 -3.39 -33.96 -23.06
C PHE A 65 -3.45 -35.30 -22.32
N ASP A 66 -4.47 -35.47 -21.48
CA ASP A 66 -4.72 -36.72 -20.77
C ASP A 66 -5.62 -37.63 -21.65
N PRO A 67 -5.14 -38.80 -22.11
CA PRO A 67 -5.94 -39.70 -22.93
C PRO A 67 -6.93 -40.53 -22.08
N PRO A 68 -8.06 -40.98 -22.68
CA PRO A 68 -8.49 -40.70 -24.05
C PRO A 68 -9.06 -39.29 -24.20
N ALA A 69 -8.92 -38.71 -25.39
CA ALA A 69 -9.58 -37.44 -25.73
C ALA A 69 -11.11 -37.62 -25.75
N PRO A 70 -11.90 -36.61 -25.34
CA PRO A 70 -13.36 -36.65 -25.47
C PRO A 70 -13.80 -36.83 -26.91
N ALA A 71 -14.89 -37.56 -27.14
CA ALA A 71 -15.39 -37.82 -28.48
C ALA A 71 -15.78 -36.53 -29.24
N GLU A 72 -16.29 -35.52 -28.53
CA GLU A 72 -16.64 -34.23 -29.13
C GLU A 72 -15.44 -33.31 -29.39
N LEU A 73 -14.28 -33.60 -28.78
CA LEU A 73 -13.06 -32.79 -28.85
C LEU A 73 -11.84 -33.69 -29.13
N PRO A 74 -11.69 -34.20 -30.38
CA PRO A 74 -10.59 -35.08 -30.72
C PRO A 74 -9.24 -34.37 -30.53
N ALA A 75 -8.26 -35.08 -29.98
CA ALA A 75 -6.91 -34.56 -29.85
C ALA A 75 -6.27 -34.36 -31.25
N PRO A 76 -5.61 -33.22 -31.50
CA PRO A 76 -4.83 -33.00 -32.72
C PRO A 76 -3.71 -34.03 -32.90
N VAL A 77 -3.29 -34.26 -34.14
CA VAL A 77 -2.26 -35.26 -34.51
C VAL A 77 -0.90 -35.01 -33.84
N ASP A 78 -0.56 -33.75 -33.62
CA ASP A 78 0.66 -33.26 -32.98
C ASP A 78 0.51 -33.03 -31.47
N ALA A 79 -0.67 -33.29 -30.89
CA ALA A 79 -0.84 -33.29 -29.44
C ALA A 79 -0.25 -34.57 -28.83
N ILE A 80 0.44 -34.41 -27.71
CA ILE A 80 1.17 -35.48 -27.03
C ILE A 80 0.25 -36.07 -25.95
N ALA A 81 -0.08 -37.34 -26.11
CA ALA A 81 -0.86 -38.09 -25.14
C ALA A 81 0.00 -38.43 -23.92
N VAL A 82 -0.36 -37.93 -22.75
CA VAL A 82 0.34 -38.17 -21.49
C VAL A 82 -0.62 -38.88 -20.52
N PRO A 83 -0.56 -40.22 -20.40
CA PRO A 83 -1.44 -40.96 -19.50
C PRO A 83 -1.33 -40.50 -18.04
N GLY A 84 -2.45 -40.10 -17.44
CA GLY A 84 -2.51 -39.62 -16.06
C GLY A 84 -1.91 -38.23 -15.89
N LEU A 85 -1.97 -37.40 -16.92
CA LEU A 85 -1.34 -36.07 -16.96
C LEU A 85 -1.66 -35.25 -15.71
N ARG A 86 -2.92 -35.24 -15.25
CA ARG A 86 -3.34 -34.49 -14.05
C ARG A 86 -2.47 -34.80 -12.82
N HIS A 87 -2.18 -36.08 -12.58
CA HIS A 87 -1.40 -36.53 -11.42
C HIS A 87 0.10 -36.31 -11.60
N ARG A 88 0.57 -36.13 -12.83
CA ARG A 88 1.98 -35.88 -13.15
C ARG A 88 2.36 -34.40 -13.09
N MET A 89 1.38 -33.50 -13.24
CA MET A 89 1.62 -32.05 -13.31
C MET A 89 2.42 -31.48 -12.14
N GLY A 90 2.17 -31.92 -10.91
CA GLY A 90 2.92 -31.46 -9.75
C GLY A 90 4.41 -31.79 -9.86
N ALA A 91 4.74 -33.05 -10.13
CA ALA A 91 6.13 -33.49 -10.29
C ALA A 91 6.81 -32.84 -11.51
N MET A 92 6.08 -32.71 -12.63
CA MET A 92 6.58 -32.03 -13.82
C MET A 92 6.92 -30.56 -13.53
N ALA A 93 6.05 -29.83 -12.82
CA ALA A 93 6.28 -28.43 -12.51
C ALA A 93 7.39 -28.24 -11.47
N ASP A 94 7.43 -29.06 -10.43
CA ASP A 94 8.51 -29.04 -9.43
C ASP A 94 9.87 -29.27 -10.11
N GLN A 95 9.99 -30.28 -10.98
CA GLN A 95 11.21 -30.55 -11.73
C GLN A 95 11.55 -29.43 -12.72
N PHE A 96 10.56 -28.94 -13.49
CA PHE A 96 10.75 -27.89 -14.48
C PHE A 96 11.33 -26.62 -13.85
N HIS A 97 10.90 -26.27 -12.63
CA HIS A 97 11.37 -25.11 -11.90
C HIS A 97 12.58 -25.40 -10.98
N GLY A 98 13.18 -26.59 -11.05
CA GLY A 98 14.37 -26.95 -10.27
C GLY A 98 14.11 -27.10 -8.77
N HIS A 99 13.01 -27.75 -8.41
CA HIS A 99 12.59 -28.06 -7.04
C HIS A 99 12.53 -26.84 -6.10
N PRO A 100 11.81 -25.76 -6.47
CA PRO A 100 11.94 -24.46 -5.81
C PRO A 100 11.62 -24.50 -4.31
N SER A 101 10.61 -25.29 -3.91
CA SER A 101 10.21 -25.45 -2.50
C SER A 101 11.29 -26.08 -1.61
N ARG A 102 12.24 -26.85 -2.17
CA ARG A 102 13.32 -27.49 -1.40
C ARG A 102 14.47 -26.55 -1.07
N ALA A 103 14.54 -25.40 -1.73
CA ALA A 103 15.59 -24.40 -1.52
C ALA A 103 15.25 -23.41 -0.39
N MET A 104 14.05 -23.50 0.19
CA MET A 104 13.53 -22.58 1.18
C MET A 104 12.95 -23.35 2.37
N THR A 105 12.86 -22.71 3.53
CA THR A 105 12.09 -23.25 4.65
C THR A 105 10.60 -23.12 4.34
N MET A 106 9.86 -24.22 4.32
CA MET A 106 8.45 -24.23 3.90
C MET A 106 7.52 -24.56 5.06
N VAL A 107 6.57 -23.66 5.35
CA VAL A 107 5.50 -23.87 6.34
C VAL A 107 4.13 -23.86 5.66
N GLY A 108 3.43 -24.99 5.71
CA GLY A 108 2.07 -25.13 5.18
C GLY A 108 1.04 -25.04 6.30
N VAL A 109 0.05 -24.16 6.17
CA VAL A 109 -0.99 -23.93 7.18
C VAL A 109 -2.36 -24.34 6.63
N THR A 110 -3.02 -25.27 7.31
CA THR A 110 -4.40 -25.68 7.00
C THR A 110 -5.32 -25.57 8.21
N GLY A 111 -6.62 -25.58 7.93
CA GLY A 111 -7.70 -25.45 8.90
C GLY A 111 -8.91 -24.72 8.31
N THR A 112 -10.01 -24.64 9.03
CA THR A 112 -11.18 -23.86 8.59
C THR A 112 -10.86 -22.38 8.72
N ASN A 113 -10.52 -21.91 9.92
CA ASN A 113 -10.20 -20.51 10.22
C ASN A 113 -8.74 -20.30 10.65
N GLY A 114 -8.23 -19.07 10.55
CA GLY A 114 -6.89 -18.70 11.06
C GLY A 114 -5.70 -18.95 10.11
N LYS A 115 -5.92 -19.53 8.92
CA LYS A 115 -4.85 -19.78 7.92
C LYS A 115 -4.13 -18.48 7.52
N THR A 116 -4.89 -17.51 7.01
CA THR A 116 -4.35 -16.21 6.58
C THR A 116 -3.59 -15.51 7.71
N SER A 117 -4.19 -15.40 8.91
CA SER A 117 -3.53 -14.77 10.05
C SER A 117 -2.23 -15.47 10.41
N THR A 118 -2.23 -16.79 10.52
CA THR A 118 -1.02 -17.57 10.88
C THR A 118 0.09 -17.42 9.82
N VAL A 119 -0.26 -17.46 8.53
CA VAL A 119 0.70 -17.30 7.42
C VAL A 119 1.34 -15.91 7.44
N GLN A 120 0.54 -14.87 7.61
CA GLN A 120 1.03 -13.49 7.61
C GLN A 120 1.85 -13.18 8.88
N LEU A 121 1.41 -13.67 10.04
CA LEU A 121 2.15 -13.54 11.30
C LEU A 121 3.50 -14.29 11.24
N LEU A 122 3.57 -15.45 10.57
CA LEU A 122 4.84 -16.15 10.32
C LEU A 122 5.75 -15.37 9.39
N ALA A 123 5.22 -14.81 8.29
CA ALA A 123 6.00 -13.98 7.38
C ALA A 123 6.57 -12.75 8.09
N GLN A 124 5.77 -12.08 8.92
CA GLN A 124 6.20 -10.95 9.75
C GLN A 124 7.23 -11.36 10.81
N ALA A 125 7.02 -12.50 11.49
CA ALA A 125 7.98 -13.05 12.45
C ALA A 125 9.36 -13.26 11.81
N TRP A 126 9.42 -13.86 10.63
CA TRP A 126 10.67 -14.03 9.90
C TRP A 126 11.30 -12.71 9.47
N HIS A 127 10.50 -11.75 9.02
CA HIS A 127 11.01 -10.42 8.67
C HIS A 127 11.69 -9.74 9.87
N LEU A 128 11.05 -9.76 11.05
CA LEU A 128 11.63 -9.22 12.28
C LEU A 128 12.89 -9.96 12.74
N LEU A 129 13.04 -11.23 12.36
CA LEU A 129 14.25 -12.02 12.59
C LEU A 129 15.34 -11.79 11.53
N GLY A 130 15.11 -10.92 10.54
CA GLY A 130 16.03 -10.66 9.43
C GLY A 130 16.04 -11.74 8.35
N THR A 131 15.08 -12.66 8.37
CA THR A 131 14.91 -13.71 7.36
C THR A 131 14.02 -13.19 6.24
N ARG A 132 14.54 -13.18 5.01
CA ARG A 132 13.73 -12.76 3.85
C ARG A 132 12.65 -13.81 3.59
N SER A 133 11.40 -13.45 3.76
CA SER A 133 10.26 -14.38 3.72
C SER A 133 9.26 -14.05 2.62
N GLY A 134 8.56 -15.08 2.14
CA GLY A 134 7.40 -14.96 1.26
C GLY A 134 6.12 -15.49 1.90
N SER A 135 4.98 -15.05 1.39
CA SER A 135 3.67 -15.60 1.74
C SER A 135 2.86 -15.94 0.49
N ILE A 136 2.06 -17.01 0.59
CA ILE A 136 1.10 -17.41 -0.45
C ILE A 136 -0.24 -17.68 0.23
N GLY A 137 -1.27 -16.92 -0.13
CA GLY A 137 -2.57 -17.07 0.51
C GLY A 137 -3.65 -16.13 -0.04
N THR A 138 -4.70 -15.98 0.76
CA THR A 138 -5.91 -15.22 0.40
C THR A 138 -5.62 -13.74 0.13
N LEU A 139 -4.63 -13.15 0.83
CA LEU A 139 -4.20 -11.76 0.60
C LEU A 139 -3.30 -11.59 -0.63
N GLY A 140 -2.88 -12.69 -1.26
CA GLY A 140 -2.00 -12.66 -2.42
C GLY A 140 -0.77 -13.53 -2.27
N VAL A 141 0.16 -13.34 -3.21
CA VAL A 141 1.45 -14.02 -3.25
C VAL A 141 2.58 -13.01 -3.39
N GLY A 142 3.68 -13.21 -2.68
CA GLY A 142 4.84 -12.32 -2.79
C GLY A 142 5.78 -12.38 -1.60
N LEU A 143 6.87 -11.62 -1.69
CA LEU A 143 7.75 -11.38 -0.54
C LEU A 143 7.01 -10.54 0.50
N TYR A 144 7.41 -10.66 1.78
CA TYR A 144 6.89 -9.80 2.83
C TYR A 144 7.12 -8.32 2.46
N GLY A 145 6.06 -7.51 2.50
CA GLY A 145 6.05 -6.11 2.03
C GLY A 145 5.58 -5.93 0.57
N ASP A 146 5.73 -6.95 -0.27
CA ASP A 146 5.45 -6.91 -1.72
C ASP A 146 4.45 -8.01 -2.14
N VAL A 147 3.37 -8.19 -1.38
CA VAL A 147 2.35 -9.21 -1.65
C VAL A 147 1.34 -8.71 -2.69
N VAL A 148 1.17 -9.46 -3.78
CA VAL A 148 0.26 -9.12 -4.88
C VAL A 148 -1.01 -9.97 -4.81
N PRO A 149 -2.22 -9.37 -4.78
CA PRO A 149 -3.48 -10.11 -4.78
C PRO A 149 -3.65 -10.97 -6.04
N THR A 150 -3.96 -12.26 -5.89
CA THR A 150 -4.15 -13.20 -7.02
C THR A 150 -5.58 -13.74 -7.15
N GLY A 151 -6.44 -13.48 -6.16
CA GLY A 151 -7.81 -14.00 -6.11
C GLY A 151 -7.92 -15.47 -5.69
N PHE A 152 -6.82 -16.18 -5.47
CA PHE A 152 -6.82 -17.58 -5.01
C PHE A 152 -6.19 -17.72 -3.63
N THR A 153 -6.85 -18.43 -2.71
CA THR A 153 -6.23 -18.85 -1.44
C THR A 153 -5.06 -19.81 -1.67
N THR A 154 -5.17 -20.69 -2.66
CA THR A 154 -4.09 -21.61 -3.07
C THR A 154 -4.11 -21.72 -4.60
N PRO A 155 -3.07 -21.22 -5.30
CA PRO A 155 -2.93 -21.29 -6.76
C PRO A 155 -3.07 -22.69 -7.36
N LEU A 156 -3.31 -22.78 -8.67
CA LEU A 156 -3.30 -24.06 -9.41
C LEU A 156 -1.88 -24.64 -9.47
N VAL A 157 -1.76 -25.97 -9.63
CA VAL A 157 -0.48 -26.67 -9.45
C VAL A 157 0.69 -26.16 -10.30
N LEU A 158 0.47 -25.81 -11.57
CA LEU A 158 1.57 -25.28 -12.40
C LEU A 158 1.97 -23.86 -11.96
N GLN A 159 0.98 -23.01 -11.72
CA GLN A 159 1.18 -21.65 -11.21
C GLN A 159 1.83 -21.66 -9.82
N MET A 160 1.51 -22.66 -8.99
CA MET A 160 2.07 -22.83 -7.65
C MET A 160 3.59 -22.96 -7.70
N HIS A 161 4.09 -23.86 -8.54
CA HIS A 161 5.53 -24.09 -8.66
C HIS A 161 6.25 -22.91 -9.34
N ASP A 162 5.60 -22.22 -10.28
CA ASP A 162 6.12 -20.99 -10.85
C ASP A 162 6.26 -19.88 -9.79
N VAL A 163 5.22 -19.63 -8.97
CA VAL A 163 5.27 -18.66 -7.87
C VAL A 163 6.36 -19.02 -6.86
N LEU A 164 6.50 -20.29 -6.49
CA LEU A 164 7.57 -20.74 -5.59
C LEU A 164 8.97 -20.50 -6.20
N ALA A 165 9.13 -20.70 -7.50
CA ALA A 165 10.37 -20.39 -8.21
C ALA A 165 10.66 -18.89 -8.21
N GLN A 166 9.65 -18.06 -8.44
CA GLN A 166 9.78 -16.60 -8.39
C GLN A 166 10.17 -16.11 -6.99
N LEU A 167 9.59 -16.67 -5.93
CA LEU A 167 9.96 -16.33 -4.54
C LEU A 167 11.41 -16.73 -4.24
N ARG A 168 11.83 -17.94 -4.62
CA ARG A 168 13.22 -18.40 -4.50
C ARG A 168 14.17 -17.47 -5.23
N ASP A 169 13.87 -17.16 -6.49
CA ASP A 169 14.70 -16.30 -7.33
C ASP A 169 14.72 -14.85 -6.83
N GLY A 170 13.63 -14.42 -6.17
CA GLY A 170 13.53 -13.20 -5.39
C GLY A 170 14.34 -13.23 -4.08
N GLY A 171 14.99 -14.35 -3.73
CA GLY A 171 15.84 -14.49 -2.56
C GLY A 171 15.10 -14.85 -1.27
N ALA A 172 13.85 -15.34 -1.35
CA ALA A 172 13.17 -15.86 -0.17
C ALA A 172 13.97 -17.03 0.44
N GLN A 173 14.12 -17.01 1.76
CA GLN A 173 14.73 -18.06 2.56
C GLN A 173 13.68 -18.90 3.28
N ALA A 174 12.48 -18.35 3.49
CA ALA A 174 11.34 -19.03 4.09
C ALA A 174 10.02 -18.62 3.41
N VAL A 175 9.07 -19.54 3.30
CA VAL A 175 7.73 -19.26 2.76
C VAL A 175 6.67 -19.90 3.66
N ALA A 176 5.69 -19.10 4.06
CA ALA A 176 4.47 -19.59 4.69
C ALA A 176 3.33 -19.60 3.68
N MET A 177 2.53 -20.67 3.67
CA MET A 177 1.48 -20.88 2.68
C MET A 177 0.16 -21.30 3.30
N GLU A 178 -0.94 -20.74 2.80
CA GLU A 178 -2.28 -21.26 3.05
C GLU A 178 -2.55 -22.49 2.18
N VAL A 179 -2.82 -23.62 2.82
CA VAL A 179 -3.12 -24.89 2.17
C VAL A 179 -4.60 -25.25 2.41
N SER A 180 -5.46 -24.87 1.47
CA SER A 180 -6.90 -25.15 1.56
C SER A 180 -7.22 -26.65 1.39
N SER A 181 -8.37 -27.10 1.91
CA SER A 181 -8.83 -28.48 1.71
C SER A 181 -9.07 -28.78 0.23
N HIS A 182 -9.61 -27.82 -0.52
CA HIS A 182 -9.77 -27.89 -1.97
C HIS A 182 -8.43 -28.12 -2.68
N ALA A 183 -7.38 -27.40 -2.27
CA ALA A 183 -6.06 -27.58 -2.86
C ALA A 183 -5.46 -28.96 -2.61
N LEU A 184 -5.63 -29.49 -1.39
CA LEU A 184 -5.19 -30.84 -1.03
C LEU A 184 -5.98 -31.92 -1.76
N ASP A 185 -7.27 -31.69 -1.99
CA ASP A 185 -8.12 -32.65 -2.68
C ASP A 185 -7.90 -32.65 -4.20
N GLN A 186 -7.68 -31.48 -4.79
CA GLN A 186 -7.49 -31.29 -6.22
C GLN A 186 -6.03 -31.45 -6.69
N GLY A 187 -5.09 -31.75 -5.78
CA GLY A 187 -3.67 -31.90 -6.10
C GLY A 187 -2.95 -30.59 -6.46
N ARG A 188 -3.48 -29.43 -6.03
CA ARG A 188 -2.88 -28.12 -6.35
C ARG A 188 -1.51 -27.89 -5.71
N VAL A 189 -1.23 -28.61 -4.63
CA VAL A 189 0.05 -28.56 -3.90
C VAL A 189 0.87 -29.83 -4.11
N ASP A 190 0.59 -30.63 -5.13
CA ASP A 190 1.36 -31.83 -5.43
C ASP A 190 2.83 -31.48 -5.71
N ALA A 191 3.73 -32.34 -5.23
CA ALA A 191 5.19 -32.15 -5.22
C ALA A 191 5.75 -30.93 -4.47
N VAL A 192 4.92 -30.07 -3.86
CA VAL A 192 5.42 -29.05 -2.92
C VAL A 192 6.00 -29.71 -1.67
N HIS A 193 7.26 -29.36 -1.33
CA HIS A 193 7.95 -29.75 -0.10
C HIS A 193 7.49 -28.87 1.08
N TYR A 194 7.35 -29.46 2.26
CA TYR A 194 7.05 -28.74 3.51
C TYR A 194 7.97 -29.23 4.62
N ASP A 195 8.56 -28.30 5.38
CA ASP A 195 9.31 -28.62 6.60
C ASP A 195 8.37 -28.74 7.80
N VAL A 196 7.38 -27.84 7.89
CA VAL A 196 6.41 -27.80 8.99
C VAL A 196 4.98 -27.72 8.43
N ALA A 197 4.09 -28.54 8.97
CA ALA A 197 2.67 -28.50 8.72
C ALA A 197 1.96 -27.97 9.97
N VAL A 198 1.05 -27.02 9.79
CA VAL A 198 0.31 -26.36 10.88
C VAL A 198 -1.19 -26.60 10.69
N PHE A 199 -1.86 -27.09 11.73
CA PHE A 199 -3.31 -27.26 11.76
C PHE A 199 -3.92 -26.33 12.81
N THR A 200 -4.83 -25.46 12.37
CA THR A 200 -5.47 -24.47 13.25
C THR A 200 -6.76 -24.98 13.90
N ASN A 201 -7.74 -25.45 13.11
CA ASN A 201 -9.04 -25.97 13.58
C ASN A 201 -9.85 -26.62 12.42
N LEU A 202 -10.91 -27.34 12.76
CA LEU A 202 -11.90 -27.89 11.83
C LEU A 202 -13.34 -27.64 12.32
N THR A 203 -13.98 -26.60 11.79
CA THR A 203 -15.42 -26.31 11.97
C THR A 203 -16.18 -26.51 10.67
N ARG A 204 -17.53 -26.50 10.73
CA ARG A 204 -18.41 -26.72 9.57
C ARG A 204 -18.22 -25.65 8.50
N ASP A 205 -17.68 -26.06 7.36
CA ASP A 205 -17.49 -25.24 6.16
C ASP A 205 -17.30 -26.16 4.95
N HIS A 206 -17.52 -25.65 3.73
CA HIS A 206 -17.27 -26.34 2.45
C HIS A 206 -17.92 -27.74 2.30
N LEU A 207 -19.01 -28.02 3.01
CA LEU A 207 -19.71 -29.31 2.92
C LEU A 207 -20.45 -29.51 1.60
N ASP A 208 -20.76 -28.42 0.89
CA ASP A 208 -21.24 -28.42 -0.49
C ASP A 208 -20.23 -29.10 -1.45
N TYR A 209 -18.93 -28.98 -1.17
CA TYR A 209 -17.88 -29.66 -1.93
C TYR A 209 -17.52 -31.02 -1.34
N HIS A 210 -17.25 -31.09 -0.02
CA HIS A 210 -16.72 -32.29 0.63
C HIS A 210 -17.79 -33.31 1.02
N GLY A 211 -19.07 -32.97 0.95
CA GLY A 211 -20.19 -33.84 1.37
C GLY A 211 -20.40 -33.86 2.89
N ASP A 212 -19.37 -34.25 3.64
CA ASP A 212 -19.42 -34.34 5.11
C ASP A 212 -18.14 -33.87 5.82
N MET A 213 -18.22 -33.75 7.15
CA MET A 213 -17.10 -33.29 7.99
C MET A 213 -15.92 -34.27 8.03
N ALA A 214 -16.17 -35.57 7.85
CA ALA A 214 -15.12 -36.59 7.90
C ALA A 214 -14.26 -36.53 6.64
N GLN A 215 -14.88 -36.40 5.46
CA GLN A 215 -14.21 -36.18 4.19
C GLN A 215 -13.45 -34.84 4.17
N TYR A 216 -14.06 -33.78 4.72
CA TYR A 216 -13.41 -32.48 4.86
C TYR A 216 -12.16 -32.54 5.74
N GLY A 217 -12.26 -33.21 6.90
CA GLY A 217 -11.12 -33.44 7.79
C GLY A 217 -10.02 -34.30 7.14
N ALA A 218 -10.41 -35.41 6.50
CA ALA A 218 -9.49 -36.29 5.79
C ALA A 218 -8.73 -35.56 4.66
N ALA A 219 -9.38 -34.64 3.94
CA ALA A 219 -8.72 -33.81 2.95
C ALA A 219 -7.62 -32.94 3.58
N LYS A 220 -7.85 -32.33 4.75
CA LYS A 220 -6.82 -31.53 5.46
C LYS A 220 -5.70 -32.39 6.02
N ALA A 221 -6.00 -33.60 6.50
CA ALA A 221 -5.00 -34.53 7.04
C ALA A 221 -3.92 -34.90 6.00
N LYS A 222 -4.23 -34.84 4.69
CA LYS A 222 -3.27 -35.06 3.60
C LYS A 222 -1.99 -34.21 3.74
N LEU A 223 -2.05 -33.01 4.33
CA LEU A 223 -0.85 -32.17 4.55
C LEU A 223 0.13 -32.79 5.56
N PHE A 224 -0.36 -33.54 6.55
CA PHE A 224 0.42 -34.10 7.67
C PHE A 224 1.06 -35.45 7.35
N HIS A 225 0.73 -36.02 6.20
CA HIS A 225 1.26 -37.29 5.71
C HIS A 225 2.13 -37.11 4.46
N ARG A 226 2.66 -35.90 4.23
CA ARG A 226 3.56 -35.62 3.10
C ARG A 226 4.99 -36.05 3.42
N ASP A 227 5.67 -36.56 2.39
CA ASP A 227 7.08 -36.91 2.47
C ASP A 227 7.95 -35.68 2.74
N GLY A 228 9.02 -35.86 3.53
CA GLY A 228 9.96 -34.80 3.87
C GLY A 228 9.53 -33.88 5.01
N LEU A 229 8.32 -34.04 5.54
CA LEU A 229 7.83 -33.28 6.68
C LEU A 229 8.69 -33.52 7.93
N LYS A 230 9.14 -32.45 8.59
CA LYS A 230 9.99 -32.52 9.79
C LYS A 230 9.17 -32.41 11.08
N ALA A 231 8.12 -31.59 11.06
CA ALA A 231 7.26 -31.38 12.23
C ALA A 231 5.80 -31.12 11.87
N ALA A 232 4.92 -31.49 12.80
CA ALA A 232 3.48 -31.22 12.75
C ALA A 232 3.07 -30.39 13.97
N VAL A 233 2.62 -29.17 13.75
CA VAL A 233 2.10 -28.26 14.78
C VAL A 233 0.58 -28.30 14.73
N VAL A 234 -0.04 -28.74 15.82
CA VAL A 234 -1.48 -29.03 15.81
C VAL A 234 -2.15 -28.40 17.04
N ASN A 235 -3.21 -27.63 16.79
CA ASN A 235 -4.07 -27.14 17.87
C ASN A 235 -4.83 -28.30 18.53
N LEU A 236 -4.61 -28.49 19.82
CA LEU A 236 -5.21 -29.58 20.61
C LEU A 236 -6.53 -29.21 21.26
N ASP A 237 -6.91 -27.94 21.21
CA ASP A 237 -8.23 -27.49 21.65
C ASP A 237 -9.33 -27.88 20.65
N ASP A 238 -8.93 -28.35 19.48
CA ASP A 238 -9.77 -28.95 18.45
C ASP A 238 -9.77 -30.48 18.56
N SER A 239 -10.95 -31.10 18.56
CA SER A 239 -11.08 -32.55 18.72
C SER A 239 -10.46 -33.33 17.56
N PHE A 240 -10.63 -32.85 16.32
CA PHE A 240 -10.00 -33.43 15.15
C PHE A 240 -8.49 -33.22 15.19
N GLY A 241 -8.01 -32.06 15.65
CA GLY A 241 -6.59 -31.80 15.89
C GLY A 241 -5.95 -32.83 16.84
N SER A 242 -6.61 -33.12 17.95
CA SER A 242 -6.17 -34.16 18.89
C SER A 242 -6.09 -35.56 18.27
N GLU A 243 -6.99 -35.90 17.33
CA GLU A 243 -6.94 -37.15 16.57
C GLU A 243 -5.82 -37.14 15.53
N LEU A 244 -5.72 -36.06 14.76
CA LEU A 244 -4.73 -35.86 13.70
C LEU A 244 -3.31 -36.02 14.24
N LEU A 245 -2.98 -35.41 15.38
CA LEU A 245 -1.63 -35.49 15.96
C LEU A 245 -1.20 -36.93 16.26
N ARG A 246 -2.14 -37.84 16.57
CA ARG A 246 -1.84 -39.27 16.84
C ARG A 246 -1.56 -40.07 15.56
N THR A 247 -1.98 -39.56 14.40
CA THR A 247 -1.79 -40.23 13.11
C THR A 247 -0.48 -39.84 12.42
N VAL A 248 0.20 -38.80 12.92
CA VAL A 248 1.47 -38.31 12.39
C VAL A 248 2.54 -39.41 12.47
N GLY A 249 3.30 -39.59 11.38
CA GLY A 249 4.30 -40.65 11.27
C GLY A 249 5.46 -40.49 12.26
N ALA A 250 6.09 -41.59 12.65
CA ALA A 250 7.15 -41.61 13.68
C ALA A 250 8.39 -40.74 13.36
N SER A 251 8.62 -40.41 12.09
CA SER A 251 9.72 -39.54 11.64
C SER A 251 9.41 -38.03 11.72
N VAL A 252 8.15 -37.67 11.99
CA VAL A 252 7.69 -36.27 12.06
C VAL A 252 7.55 -35.89 13.53
N ARG A 253 8.17 -34.79 13.96
CA ARG A 253 8.08 -34.30 15.34
C ARG A 253 6.67 -33.76 15.63
N PRO A 254 5.89 -34.37 16.56
CA PRO A 254 4.59 -33.84 16.94
C PRO A 254 4.74 -32.68 17.93
N ILE A 255 4.07 -31.56 17.67
CA ILE A 255 4.04 -30.38 18.54
C ILE A 255 2.58 -30.00 18.76
N GLY A 256 2.07 -30.27 19.96
CA GLY A 256 0.73 -29.87 20.36
C GLY A 256 0.73 -28.45 20.91
N VAL A 257 -0.23 -27.62 20.48
CA VAL A 257 -0.44 -26.26 21.03
C VAL A 257 -1.84 -26.12 21.61
N SER A 258 -2.02 -25.31 22.66
CA SER A 258 -3.33 -25.12 23.29
C SER A 258 -3.44 -23.78 24.03
N SER A 259 -4.54 -23.06 23.80
CA SER A 259 -4.93 -21.87 24.56
C SER A 259 -5.91 -22.20 25.71
N ARG A 260 -6.34 -23.45 25.84
CA ARG A 260 -7.30 -23.93 26.86
C ARG A 260 -6.69 -24.95 27.82
N GLY A 261 -5.37 -25.06 27.85
CA GLY A 261 -4.64 -25.85 28.85
C GLY A 261 -4.68 -27.36 28.62
N ALA A 262 -4.78 -27.84 27.38
CA ALA A 262 -4.68 -29.26 27.06
C ALA A 262 -3.37 -29.85 27.62
N ALA A 263 -3.48 -30.85 28.50
CA ALA A 263 -2.35 -31.32 29.31
C ALA A 263 -1.17 -31.85 28.48
N GLN A 264 -1.48 -32.41 27.30
CA GLN A 264 -0.53 -32.98 26.35
C GLN A 264 0.08 -31.94 25.38
N ALA A 265 -0.27 -30.66 25.51
CA ALA A 265 0.32 -29.61 24.69
C ALA A 265 1.77 -29.29 25.09
N THR A 266 2.64 -29.26 24.09
CA THR A 266 4.04 -28.83 24.19
C THR A 266 4.13 -27.33 24.48
N LEU A 267 3.32 -26.52 23.79
CA LEU A 267 3.21 -25.08 24.02
C LEU A 267 1.80 -24.73 24.51
N ARG A 268 1.70 -23.95 25.58
CA ARG A 268 0.42 -23.52 26.15
C ARG A 268 0.40 -22.01 26.40
N ALA A 269 -0.79 -21.42 26.35
CA ALA A 269 -1.03 -20.09 26.90
C ALA A 269 -1.69 -20.22 28.28
N ASP A 270 -0.96 -19.84 29.32
CA ASP A 270 -1.47 -19.73 30.69
C ASP A 270 -1.72 -18.27 31.07
N SER A 271 -2.50 -18.03 32.14
CA SER A 271 -2.78 -16.68 32.66
C SER A 271 -3.29 -15.69 31.61
N LEU A 272 -4.11 -16.17 30.67
CA LEU A 272 -4.68 -15.37 29.60
C LEU A 272 -5.51 -14.20 30.14
N THR A 273 -5.16 -13.00 29.70
CA THR A 273 -5.89 -11.75 29.93
C THR A 273 -6.19 -11.11 28.58
N LEU A 274 -7.45 -10.75 28.37
CA LEU A 274 -7.91 -10.01 27.19
C LEU A 274 -8.38 -8.65 27.70
N ASP A 275 -7.80 -7.57 27.17
CA ASP A 275 -8.22 -6.21 27.51
C ASP A 275 -8.04 -5.27 26.31
N GLY A 276 -8.36 -3.97 26.48
CA GLY A 276 -8.22 -2.97 25.42
C GLY A 276 -6.78 -2.74 24.92
N ARG A 277 -5.76 -3.26 25.62
CA ARG A 277 -4.35 -3.20 25.17
C ARG A 277 -4.01 -4.36 24.24
N GLY A 278 -4.81 -5.42 24.22
CA GLY A 278 -4.62 -6.59 23.37
C GLY A 278 -4.75 -7.91 24.14
N ILE A 279 -3.84 -8.83 23.84
CA ILE A 279 -3.78 -10.18 24.38
C ILE A 279 -2.53 -10.30 25.26
N ALA A 280 -2.69 -10.67 26.52
CA ALA A 280 -1.59 -11.00 27.42
C ALA A 280 -1.69 -12.46 27.88
N PHE A 281 -0.59 -13.20 27.85
CA PHE A 281 -0.54 -14.55 28.39
C PHE A 281 0.90 -14.95 28.69
N ASP A 282 1.05 -16.03 29.44
CA ASP A 282 2.32 -16.70 29.65
C ASP A 282 2.47 -17.86 28.66
N LEU A 283 3.44 -17.74 27.75
CA LEU A 283 3.82 -18.84 26.88
C LEU A 283 4.59 -19.87 27.69
N MET A 284 3.95 -21.02 27.92
CA MET A 284 4.54 -22.16 28.61
C MET A 284 5.17 -23.09 27.58
N VAL A 285 6.48 -23.32 27.68
CA VAL A 285 7.23 -24.27 26.84
C VAL A 285 8.11 -25.14 27.72
N ASP A 286 7.95 -26.46 27.64
CA ASP A 286 8.71 -27.43 28.44
C ASP A 286 8.74 -27.12 29.96
N GLY A 287 7.65 -26.56 30.48
CA GLY A 287 7.49 -26.17 31.89
C GLY A 287 8.10 -24.81 32.27
N GLN A 288 8.73 -24.10 31.32
CA GLN A 288 9.22 -22.74 31.51
C GLN A 288 8.17 -21.71 31.09
N ARG A 289 8.20 -20.55 31.74
CA ARG A 289 7.23 -19.46 31.57
C ARG A 289 7.88 -18.28 30.87
N HIS A 290 7.25 -17.79 29.78
CA HIS A 290 7.70 -16.62 29.04
C HIS A 290 6.53 -15.65 28.81
N PRO A 291 6.56 -14.41 29.32
CA PRO A 291 5.45 -13.49 29.17
C PRO A 291 5.32 -12.99 27.72
N VAL A 292 4.07 -12.91 27.24
CA VAL A 292 3.70 -12.36 25.93
C VAL A 292 2.68 -11.24 26.13
N GLN A 293 2.93 -10.09 25.50
CA GLN A 293 1.99 -8.98 25.41
C GLN A 293 1.82 -8.62 23.94
N SER A 294 0.75 -9.09 23.32
CA SER A 294 0.48 -8.89 21.90
C SER A 294 -0.59 -7.81 21.70
N PRO A 295 -0.43 -6.90 20.70
CA PRO A 295 -1.44 -5.89 20.40
C PRO A 295 -2.66 -6.44 19.63
N LEU A 296 -2.62 -7.70 19.21
CA LEU A 296 -3.71 -8.37 18.50
C LEU A 296 -4.98 -8.43 19.37
N LEU A 297 -6.14 -8.45 18.71
CA LEU A 297 -7.45 -8.59 19.34
C LEU A 297 -8.13 -9.89 18.92
N GLY A 298 -9.06 -10.37 19.74
CA GLY A 298 -9.83 -11.57 19.51
C GLY A 298 -9.21 -12.79 20.15
N ARG A 299 -10.01 -13.54 20.93
CA ARG A 299 -9.53 -14.75 21.61
C ARG A 299 -8.88 -15.76 20.65
N PHE A 300 -9.40 -15.92 19.43
CA PHE A 300 -8.83 -16.87 18.45
C PHE A 300 -7.41 -16.49 18.02
N ASN A 301 -6.99 -15.22 18.16
CA ASN A 301 -5.63 -14.84 17.85
C ASN A 301 -4.62 -15.39 18.86
N VAL A 302 -5.06 -15.82 20.06
CA VAL A 302 -4.22 -16.63 20.96
C VAL A 302 -3.85 -17.95 20.28
N ASP A 303 -4.81 -18.62 19.64
CA ASP A 303 -4.58 -19.88 18.94
C ASP A 303 -3.66 -19.68 17.72
N ASN A 304 -3.84 -18.59 16.97
CA ASN A 304 -2.96 -18.22 15.86
C ASN A 304 -1.53 -17.92 16.34
N LEU A 305 -1.38 -17.16 17.44
CA LEU A 305 -0.06 -16.86 18.03
C LEU A 305 0.63 -18.13 18.52
N LEU A 306 -0.11 -19.06 19.12
CA LEU A 306 0.42 -20.37 19.51
C LEU A 306 0.79 -21.24 18.30
N ALA A 307 0.04 -21.18 17.20
CA ALA A 307 0.39 -21.86 15.96
C ALA A 307 1.71 -21.31 15.37
N VAL A 308 1.88 -19.99 15.36
CA VAL A 308 3.14 -19.31 14.98
C VAL A 308 4.28 -19.74 15.92
N ALA A 309 4.03 -19.72 17.23
CA ALA A 309 5.00 -20.14 18.25
C ALA A 309 5.44 -21.59 18.04
N GLY A 310 4.49 -22.48 17.77
CA GLY A 310 4.76 -23.90 17.51
C GLY A 310 5.59 -24.10 16.25
N ALA A 311 5.32 -23.35 15.18
CA ALA A 311 6.11 -23.42 13.95
C ALA A 311 7.54 -22.89 14.15
N LEU A 312 7.72 -21.77 14.85
CA LEU A 312 9.05 -21.25 15.19
C LEU A 312 9.81 -22.19 16.12
N HIS A 313 9.13 -22.80 17.10
CA HIS A 313 9.71 -23.80 17.99
C HIS A 313 10.12 -25.07 17.22
N ALA A 314 9.33 -25.49 16.23
CA ALA A 314 9.67 -26.59 15.34
C ALA A 314 10.95 -26.31 14.54
N LEU A 315 11.17 -25.06 14.16
CA LEU A 315 12.34 -24.56 13.43
C LEU A 315 13.54 -24.25 14.35
N GLY A 316 13.43 -24.48 15.66
CA GLY A 316 14.54 -24.39 16.61
C GLY A 316 14.75 -23.02 17.26
N HIS A 317 13.80 -22.09 17.15
CA HIS A 317 13.88 -20.82 17.86
C HIS A 317 13.71 -21.00 19.37
N ALA A 318 14.48 -20.25 20.16
CA ALA A 318 14.44 -20.31 21.62
C ALA A 318 13.10 -19.74 22.16
N PRO A 319 12.48 -20.38 23.18
CA PRO A 319 11.18 -19.96 23.73
C PRO A 319 11.10 -18.48 24.14
N ALA A 320 12.15 -17.95 24.78
CA ALA A 320 12.20 -16.54 25.17
C ALA A 320 12.19 -15.59 23.95
N ALA A 321 12.91 -15.94 22.88
CA ALA A 321 12.92 -15.17 21.64
C ALA A 321 11.55 -15.24 20.93
N ILE A 322 10.90 -16.41 20.96
CA ILE A 322 9.54 -16.56 20.44
C ILE A 322 8.58 -15.64 21.19
N ALA A 323 8.56 -15.66 22.53
CA ALA A 323 7.67 -14.81 23.31
C ALA A 323 7.88 -13.30 23.05
N ALA A 324 9.14 -12.86 22.99
CA ALA A 324 9.48 -11.47 22.65
C ALA A 324 9.03 -11.10 21.23
N LEU A 325 9.12 -12.04 20.28
CA LEU A 325 8.71 -11.85 18.90
C LEU A 325 7.18 -11.76 18.77
N LEU A 326 6.43 -12.68 19.41
CA LEU A 326 4.96 -12.67 19.42
C LEU A 326 4.40 -11.35 19.97
N SER A 327 5.13 -10.72 20.90
CA SER A 327 4.75 -9.42 21.48
C SER A 327 4.95 -8.24 20.52
N GLN A 328 5.75 -8.42 19.46
CA GLN A 328 6.02 -7.40 18.43
C GLN A 328 5.16 -7.55 17.18
N LEU A 329 4.49 -8.70 17.00
CA LEU A 329 3.63 -8.94 15.85
C LEU A 329 2.45 -7.97 15.84
N GLN A 330 2.11 -7.48 14.65
CA GLN A 330 1.08 -6.48 14.43
C GLN A 330 -0.21 -7.11 13.85
N PRO A 331 -1.37 -6.45 14.01
CA PRO A 331 -2.60 -6.88 13.35
C PRO A 331 -2.43 -6.98 11.83
N ILE A 332 -3.14 -7.94 11.23
CA ILE A 332 -3.12 -8.15 9.79
C ILE A 332 -4.21 -7.30 9.14
N ALA A 333 -3.89 -6.62 8.04
CA ALA A 333 -4.83 -5.79 7.31
C ALA A 333 -6.13 -6.56 7.00
N GLY A 334 -7.26 -5.99 7.39
CA GLY A 334 -8.58 -6.58 7.22
C GLY A 334 -8.91 -7.82 8.05
N ARG A 335 -8.09 -8.20 9.04
CA ARG A 335 -8.33 -9.35 9.94
C ARG A 335 -8.15 -8.93 11.39
N MET A 336 -9.27 -8.63 12.06
CA MET A 336 -9.31 -8.01 13.39
C MET A 336 -8.35 -6.83 13.50
N ASN A 337 -8.32 -6.03 12.44
CA ASN A 337 -7.41 -4.91 12.31
C ASN A 337 -7.81 -3.82 13.30
N ARG A 338 -6.98 -3.59 14.31
CA ARG A 338 -7.27 -2.68 15.42
C ARG A 338 -6.84 -1.26 15.07
N LEU A 339 -7.74 -0.30 15.30
CA LEU A 339 -7.50 1.14 15.25
C LEU A 339 -8.00 1.80 16.54
N GLY A 340 -7.33 2.87 16.98
CA GLY A 340 -7.76 3.62 18.17
C GLY A 340 -7.61 2.85 19.49
N GLY A 341 -8.49 3.15 20.45
CA GLY A 341 -8.41 2.63 21.83
C GLY A 341 -7.43 3.37 22.74
N GLU A 342 -6.81 4.45 22.26
CA GLU A 342 -5.93 5.34 23.02
C GLU A 342 -6.56 6.74 23.19
N GLY A 343 -6.10 7.51 24.17
CA GLY A 343 -6.51 8.92 24.32
C GLY A 343 -8.01 9.14 24.58
N GLY A 344 -8.71 8.15 25.13
CA GLY A 344 -10.15 8.23 25.38
C GLY A 344 -11.03 7.94 24.15
N LEU A 345 -10.43 7.45 23.05
CA LEU A 345 -11.16 6.99 21.86
C LEU A 345 -11.69 5.57 22.02
N PRO A 346 -12.78 5.21 21.32
CA PRO A 346 -13.21 3.82 21.21
C PRO A 346 -12.15 3.00 20.48
N THR A 347 -12.19 1.69 20.71
CA THR A 347 -11.44 0.76 19.88
C THR A 347 -12.26 0.44 18.63
N VAL A 348 -11.68 0.58 17.45
CA VAL A 348 -12.31 0.18 16.19
C VAL A 348 -11.60 -1.06 15.66
N VAL A 349 -12.38 -2.03 15.18
CA VAL A 349 -11.89 -3.30 14.66
C VAL A 349 -12.46 -3.49 13.26
N VAL A 350 -11.60 -3.60 12.25
CA VAL A 350 -12.01 -3.90 10.86
C VAL A 350 -11.75 -5.38 10.56
N ASP A 351 -12.77 -6.10 10.11
CA ASP A 351 -12.68 -7.54 9.85
C ASP A 351 -13.41 -7.98 8.56
N TYR A 352 -12.88 -9.01 7.91
CA TYR A 352 -13.41 -9.60 6.68
C TYR A 352 -14.64 -10.52 6.88
N ALA A 353 -15.17 -10.62 8.10
CA ALA A 353 -16.32 -11.45 8.42
C ALA A 353 -17.57 -11.08 7.58
N HIS A 354 -17.80 -11.86 6.51
CA HIS A 354 -18.90 -11.66 5.55
C HIS A 354 -19.83 -12.89 5.43
N THR A 355 -19.70 -13.85 6.36
CA THR A 355 -20.55 -15.04 6.49
C THR A 355 -21.12 -15.12 7.91
N PRO A 356 -22.22 -15.86 8.16
CA PRO A 356 -22.82 -15.98 9.49
C PRO A 356 -21.81 -16.47 10.55
N ASP A 357 -21.12 -17.58 10.30
CA ASP A 357 -20.11 -18.14 11.22
C ASP A 357 -18.95 -17.15 11.47
N ALA A 358 -18.43 -16.50 10.43
CA ALA A 358 -17.33 -15.55 10.58
C ALA A 358 -17.76 -14.32 11.40
N LEU A 359 -18.99 -13.81 11.19
CA LEU A 359 -19.52 -12.68 11.95
C LEU A 359 -19.73 -13.05 13.43
N GLU A 360 -20.29 -14.23 13.70
CA GLU A 360 -20.46 -14.72 15.07
C GLU A 360 -19.11 -14.87 15.77
N GLN A 361 -18.10 -15.43 15.09
CA GLN A 361 -16.76 -15.56 15.63
C GLN A 361 -16.10 -14.22 15.89
N ALA A 362 -16.21 -13.24 14.98
CA ALA A 362 -15.64 -11.91 15.16
C ALA A 362 -16.27 -11.21 16.38
N LEU A 363 -17.60 -11.20 16.48
CA LEU A 363 -18.35 -10.58 17.57
C LEU A 363 -18.05 -11.23 18.92
N THR A 364 -18.14 -12.55 19.02
CA THR A 364 -17.85 -13.27 20.27
C THR A 364 -16.40 -13.15 20.71
N SER A 365 -15.46 -13.02 19.76
CA SER A 365 -14.03 -12.94 20.07
C SER A 365 -13.60 -11.59 20.62
N VAL A 366 -14.25 -10.50 20.22
CA VAL A 366 -13.96 -9.16 20.77
C VAL A 366 -14.58 -8.94 22.15
N GLN A 367 -15.60 -9.71 22.55
CA GLN A 367 -16.26 -9.57 23.87
C GLN A 367 -15.26 -9.67 25.03
N GLY A 368 -14.22 -10.51 24.91
CA GLY A 368 -13.18 -10.62 25.94
C GLY A 368 -12.36 -9.34 26.15
N HIS A 369 -12.36 -8.42 25.19
CA HIS A 369 -11.64 -7.14 25.26
C HIS A 369 -12.54 -5.97 25.66
N LEU A 370 -13.86 -6.21 25.73
CA LEU A 370 -14.87 -5.16 25.84
C LEU A 370 -14.97 -4.64 27.28
N ALA A 371 -14.90 -3.33 27.45
CA ALA A 371 -15.16 -2.65 28.73
C ALA A 371 -16.52 -1.91 28.76
N GLY A 372 -17.06 -1.58 27.60
CA GLY A 372 -18.33 -0.88 27.40
C GLY A 372 -19.28 -1.65 26.49
N ARG A 373 -19.76 -1.01 25.42
CA ARG A 373 -20.70 -1.58 24.43
C ARG A 373 -20.00 -2.06 23.17
N LEU A 374 -20.51 -3.12 22.58
CA LEU A 374 -20.12 -3.60 21.25
C LEU A 374 -21.06 -3.03 20.19
N VAL A 375 -20.51 -2.26 19.26
CA VAL A 375 -21.20 -1.70 18.10
C VAL A 375 -20.80 -2.52 16.87
N CYS A 376 -21.76 -3.03 16.11
CA CYS A 376 -21.52 -3.80 14.88
C CYS A 376 -22.01 -3.00 13.67
N VAL A 377 -21.11 -2.73 12.72
CA VAL A 377 -21.42 -2.16 11.40
C VAL A 377 -21.19 -3.24 10.35
N PHE A 378 -22.25 -3.65 9.64
CA PHE A 378 -22.10 -4.67 8.60
C PHE A 378 -23.09 -4.49 7.45
N GLY A 379 -22.75 -5.10 6.33
CA GLY A 379 -23.58 -5.20 5.13
C GLY A 379 -23.48 -6.59 4.51
N CYS A 380 -24.23 -6.83 3.43
CA CYS A 380 -24.12 -8.04 2.62
C CYS A 380 -23.85 -7.68 1.16
N GLY A 381 -23.01 -8.47 0.48
CA GLY A 381 -22.81 -8.30 -0.96
C GLY A 381 -24.05 -8.69 -1.78
N GLY A 382 -24.35 -7.91 -2.82
CA GLY A 382 -25.37 -8.22 -3.82
C GLY A 382 -24.93 -9.30 -4.80
N GLU A 383 -25.88 -9.93 -5.49
CA GLU A 383 -25.65 -11.04 -6.44
C GLU A 383 -24.87 -12.22 -5.84
N ARG A 384 -25.09 -12.45 -4.54
CA ARG A 384 -24.50 -13.53 -3.75
C ARG A 384 -25.60 -14.27 -3.00
N ASP A 385 -25.20 -15.29 -2.24
CA ASP A 385 -26.11 -16.05 -1.37
C ASP A 385 -26.97 -15.11 -0.51
N THR A 386 -28.27 -15.10 -0.78
CA THR A 386 -29.25 -14.28 -0.06
C THR A 386 -29.69 -14.94 1.25
N GLY A 387 -29.54 -16.27 1.37
CA GLY A 387 -29.93 -17.04 2.54
C GLY A 387 -29.15 -16.69 3.81
N LYS A 388 -27.92 -16.19 3.65
CA LYS A 388 -27.08 -15.74 4.78
C LYS A 388 -27.51 -14.40 5.38
N ARG A 389 -28.21 -13.54 4.62
CA ARG A 389 -28.57 -12.16 5.01
C ARG A 389 -29.35 -12.12 6.35
N PRO A 390 -30.48 -12.84 6.51
CA PRO A 390 -31.20 -12.86 7.78
C PRO A 390 -30.44 -13.59 8.89
N GLN A 391 -29.57 -14.56 8.56
CA GLN A 391 -28.77 -15.26 9.58
C GLN A 391 -27.73 -14.32 10.20
N MET A 392 -27.05 -13.50 9.38
CA MET A 392 -26.09 -12.50 9.85
C MET A 392 -26.77 -11.44 10.72
N ALA A 393 -28.00 -11.02 10.39
CA ALA A 393 -28.79 -10.12 11.22
C ALA A 393 -29.07 -10.70 12.61
N ALA A 394 -29.60 -11.93 12.70
CA ALA A 394 -29.88 -12.59 13.97
C ALA A 394 -28.63 -12.75 14.84
N ILE A 395 -27.47 -12.97 14.22
CA ILE A 395 -26.17 -13.07 14.90
C ILE A 395 -25.71 -11.70 15.41
N ALA A 396 -25.81 -10.66 14.60
CA ALA A 396 -25.46 -9.30 15.02
C ALA A 396 -26.33 -8.84 16.19
N GLU A 397 -27.64 -9.09 16.16
CA GLU A 397 -28.58 -8.75 17.23
C GLU A 397 -28.28 -9.49 18.53
N ARG A 398 -27.88 -10.76 18.45
CA ARG A 398 -27.59 -11.57 19.63
C ARG A 398 -26.32 -11.11 20.34
N HIS A 399 -25.31 -10.65 19.60
CA HIS A 399 -23.95 -10.49 20.12
C HIS A 399 -23.47 -9.04 20.22
N ALA A 400 -24.15 -8.07 19.60
CA ALA A 400 -23.82 -6.65 19.67
C ALA A 400 -24.93 -5.84 20.37
N ASP A 401 -24.55 -4.81 21.11
CA ASP A 401 -25.48 -3.90 21.79
C ASP A 401 -26.11 -2.90 20.83
N VAL A 402 -25.38 -2.52 19.78
CA VAL A 402 -25.84 -1.60 18.74
C VAL A 402 -25.48 -2.16 17.38
N VAL A 403 -26.47 -2.22 16.48
CA VAL A 403 -26.31 -2.74 15.13
C VAL A 403 -26.62 -1.64 14.12
N ILE A 404 -25.71 -1.43 13.18
CA ILE A 404 -25.86 -0.55 12.02
C ILE A 404 -25.74 -1.38 10.75
N VAL A 405 -26.82 -1.43 9.98
CA VAL A 405 -26.86 -2.08 8.67
C VAL A 405 -26.54 -1.06 7.58
N THR A 406 -25.62 -1.42 6.70
CA THR A 406 -25.10 -0.56 5.62
C THR A 406 -24.87 -1.35 4.34
N ASP A 407 -24.54 -0.66 3.25
CA ASP A 407 -24.01 -1.30 2.06
C ASP A 407 -22.61 -1.89 2.28
N ASP A 408 -22.38 -3.04 1.64
CA ASP A 408 -21.05 -3.60 1.35
C ASP A 408 -20.81 -3.43 -0.16
N ASN A 409 -20.72 -4.50 -0.95
CA ASN A 409 -20.64 -4.45 -2.40
C ASN A 409 -22.03 -4.78 -2.99
N PRO A 410 -22.92 -3.79 -3.25
CA PRO A 410 -24.25 -4.06 -3.82
C PRO A 410 -24.19 -4.62 -5.25
N ARG A 411 -23.11 -4.38 -6.00
CA ARG A 411 -22.97 -4.80 -7.41
C ARG A 411 -24.13 -4.29 -8.25
N GLY A 412 -24.75 -5.13 -9.07
CA GLY A 412 -25.94 -4.78 -9.85
C GLY A 412 -27.25 -4.87 -9.06
N GLU A 413 -27.25 -5.38 -7.83
CA GLU A 413 -28.45 -5.53 -7.00
C GLU A 413 -28.79 -4.21 -6.29
N ASP A 414 -30.09 -3.90 -6.20
CA ASP A 414 -30.56 -2.76 -5.42
C ASP A 414 -30.30 -3.01 -3.93
N GLY A 415 -29.45 -2.18 -3.31
CA GLY A 415 -29.15 -2.37 -1.90
C GLY A 415 -30.34 -2.15 -0.96
N ASP A 416 -31.46 -1.54 -1.39
CA ASP A 416 -32.65 -1.45 -0.54
C ASP A 416 -33.29 -2.84 -0.40
N VAL A 417 -33.20 -3.66 -1.44
CA VAL A 417 -33.59 -5.07 -1.41
C VAL A 417 -32.66 -5.86 -0.50
N ILE A 418 -31.35 -5.63 -0.58
CA ILE A 418 -30.37 -6.30 0.29
C ILE A 418 -30.64 -5.97 1.75
N VAL A 419 -30.83 -4.69 2.08
CA VAL A 419 -31.15 -4.25 3.44
C VAL A 419 -32.48 -4.86 3.90
N ALA A 420 -33.52 -4.83 3.06
CA ALA A 420 -34.81 -5.44 3.41
C ALA A 420 -34.67 -6.94 3.71
N ASP A 421 -33.80 -7.67 3.01
CA ASP A 421 -33.51 -9.07 3.28
C ASP A 421 -32.74 -9.29 4.59
N ILE A 422 -31.76 -8.44 4.90
CA ILE A 422 -31.07 -8.46 6.19
C ILE A 422 -32.09 -8.22 7.31
N LEU A 423 -32.96 -7.22 7.16
CA LEU A 423 -33.92 -6.82 8.19
C LEU A 423 -34.92 -7.92 8.58
N LYS A 424 -35.19 -8.88 7.68
CA LYS A 424 -36.04 -10.05 7.98
C LYS A 424 -35.48 -10.97 9.07
N GLY A 425 -34.18 -10.86 9.37
CA GLY A 425 -33.51 -11.68 10.38
C GLY A 425 -33.46 -11.07 11.79
N PHE A 426 -33.93 -9.84 11.98
CA PHE A 426 -34.00 -9.22 13.31
C PHE A 426 -35.35 -9.51 13.97
N ASP A 427 -35.33 -9.82 15.28
CA ASP A 427 -36.53 -9.89 16.11
C ASP A 427 -37.05 -8.48 16.44
N ALA A 428 -36.15 -7.49 16.59
CA ALA A 428 -36.48 -6.10 16.88
C ALA A 428 -35.92 -5.12 15.81
N PRO A 429 -36.40 -5.16 14.55
CA PRO A 429 -35.85 -4.36 13.45
C PRO A 429 -35.94 -2.84 13.70
N ALA A 430 -36.87 -2.38 14.54
CA ALA A 430 -37.00 -0.97 14.92
C ALA A 430 -35.85 -0.45 15.81
N ALA A 431 -35.07 -1.34 16.44
CA ALA A 431 -33.89 -0.99 17.24
C ALA A 431 -32.61 -0.89 16.39
N VAL A 432 -32.66 -1.29 15.12
CA VAL A 432 -31.51 -1.32 14.21
C VAL A 432 -31.43 -0.02 13.43
N THR A 433 -30.23 0.55 13.33
CA THR A 433 -30.01 1.73 12.49
C THR A 433 -29.68 1.29 11.07
N VAL A 434 -30.41 1.79 10.09
CA VAL A 434 -30.08 1.60 8.67
C VAL A 434 -29.41 2.88 8.15
N GLN A 435 -28.19 2.76 7.66
CA GLN A 435 -27.47 3.84 7.00
C GLN A 435 -26.78 3.25 5.77
N ARG A 436 -27.35 3.49 4.58
CA ARG A 436 -26.88 2.90 3.32
C ARG A 436 -25.44 3.32 2.97
N ASP A 437 -25.08 4.58 3.22
CA ASP A 437 -23.73 5.07 2.99
C ASP A 437 -22.77 4.48 4.03
N ARG A 438 -21.85 3.64 3.57
CA ARG A 438 -20.90 2.93 4.44
C ARG A 438 -19.97 3.85 5.21
N ALA A 439 -19.53 4.96 4.62
CA ALA A 439 -18.71 5.94 5.33
C ALA A 439 -19.51 6.65 6.42
N ALA A 440 -20.76 7.02 6.14
CA ALA A 440 -21.66 7.62 7.12
C ALA A 440 -22.02 6.64 8.25
N ALA A 441 -22.22 5.35 7.93
CA ALA A 441 -22.47 4.30 8.92
C ALA A 441 -21.29 4.14 9.89
N ILE A 442 -20.06 4.06 9.35
CA ILE A 442 -18.82 4.01 10.15
C ILE A 442 -18.67 5.26 11.00
N ALA A 443 -18.88 6.45 10.42
CA ALA A 443 -18.79 7.71 11.14
C ALA A 443 -19.80 7.79 12.30
N THR A 444 -21.03 7.35 12.07
CA THR A 444 -22.09 7.27 13.10
C THR A 444 -21.68 6.32 14.22
N ALA A 445 -21.21 5.12 13.86
CA ALA A 445 -20.78 4.10 14.82
C ALA A 445 -19.66 4.58 15.74
N ILE A 446 -18.60 5.17 15.16
CA ILE A 446 -17.46 5.70 15.91
C ILE A 446 -17.87 6.96 16.70
N GLY A 447 -18.75 7.80 16.15
CA GLY A 447 -19.22 9.02 16.79
C GLY A 447 -19.98 8.77 18.10
N GLN A 448 -20.78 7.71 18.16
CA GLN A 448 -21.59 7.38 19.35
C GLN A 448 -20.90 6.47 20.39
N ALA A 449 -19.71 5.95 20.08
CA ALA A 449 -19.00 5.00 20.93
C ALA A 449 -18.22 5.69 22.08
N GLY A 450 -18.18 5.12 23.28
CA GLY A 450 -17.35 5.58 24.39
C GLY A 450 -15.91 5.05 24.33
N ALA A 451 -15.03 5.52 25.23
CA ALA A 451 -13.64 5.04 25.32
C ALA A 451 -13.51 3.54 25.62
N GLY A 452 -14.50 2.96 26.31
CA GLY A 452 -14.55 1.52 26.60
C GLY A 452 -15.29 0.69 25.55
N ASP A 453 -15.91 1.34 24.56
CA ASP A 453 -16.71 0.66 23.53
C ASP A 453 -15.79 0.12 22.42
N ILE A 454 -16.24 -0.96 21.78
CA ILE A 454 -15.61 -1.53 20.58
C ILE A 454 -16.58 -1.34 19.41
N VAL A 455 -16.08 -0.80 18.29
CA VAL A 455 -16.80 -0.71 17.02
C VAL A 455 -16.22 -1.75 16.05
N LEU A 456 -16.95 -2.83 15.81
CA LEU A 456 -16.61 -3.83 14.80
C LEU A 456 -17.22 -3.44 13.44
N ILE A 457 -16.37 -3.23 12.45
CA ILE A 457 -16.72 -2.99 11.05
C ILE A 457 -16.45 -4.28 10.28
N ALA A 458 -17.52 -4.97 9.87
CA ALA A 458 -17.44 -6.29 9.25
C ALA A 458 -17.82 -6.25 7.76
N GLY A 459 -17.30 -7.23 7.00
CA GLY A 459 -17.65 -7.51 5.61
C GLY A 459 -16.48 -7.37 4.64
N LYS A 460 -15.88 -6.17 4.55
CA LYS A 460 -14.89 -5.84 3.50
C LYS A 460 -13.46 -6.17 3.88
N GLY A 461 -13.10 -6.09 5.16
CA GLY A 461 -11.75 -6.34 5.66
C GLY A 461 -10.67 -5.52 4.95
N HIS A 462 -9.99 -6.13 3.98
CA HIS A 462 -8.85 -5.56 3.26
C HIS A 462 -9.22 -5.07 1.83
N GLU A 463 -10.49 -5.18 1.43
CA GLU A 463 -10.93 -4.75 0.10
C GLU A 463 -10.93 -3.21 -0.01
N PRO A 464 -10.12 -2.61 -0.91
CA PRO A 464 -9.97 -1.15 -1.02
C PRO A 464 -10.99 -0.51 -1.97
N TYR A 465 -12.14 -1.15 -2.19
CA TYR A 465 -13.17 -0.64 -3.08
C TYR A 465 -14.59 -1.05 -2.66
N GLN A 466 -15.57 -0.26 -3.11
CA GLN A 466 -16.98 -0.58 -3.09
C GLN A 466 -17.51 -0.75 -4.52
N GLU A 467 -18.10 -1.91 -4.83
CA GLU A 467 -18.60 -2.22 -6.17
C GLU A 467 -20.09 -1.86 -6.32
N ILE A 468 -20.40 -0.94 -7.24
CA ILE A 468 -21.75 -0.43 -7.52
C ILE A 468 -21.96 -0.42 -9.04
N HIS A 469 -22.97 -1.15 -9.53
CA HIS A 469 -23.30 -1.30 -10.96
C HIS A 469 -22.08 -1.60 -11.86
N GLY A 470 -21.21 -2.52 -11.41
CA GLY A 470 -19.99 -2.93 -12.13
C GLY A 470 -18.81 -1.96 -12.02
N VAL A 471 -18.95 -0.84 -11.30
CA VAL A 471 -17.87 0.14 -11.06
C VAL A 471 -17.29 -0.06 -9.66
N LYS A 472 -15.97 -0.21 -9.56
CA LYS A 472 -15.23 -0.27 -8.29
C LYS A 472 -14.83 1.13 -7.84
N HIS A 473 -15.59 1.72 -6.93
CA HIS A 473 -15.29 3.01 -6.31
C HIS A 473 -14.24 2.83 -5.22
N ALA A 474 -13.23 3.70 -5.17
CA ALA A 474 -12.22 3.65 -4.11
C ALA A 474 -12.86 3.85 -2.73
N PHE A 475 -12.69 2.86 -1.84
CA PHE A 475 -13.26 2.87 -0.50
C PHE A 475 -12.55 1.84 0.40
N ASP A 476 -12.01 2.27 1.54
CA ASP A 476 -11.35 1.39 2.50
C ASP A 476 -11.88 1.67 3.93
N ASP A 477 -12.40 0.62 4.58
CA ASP A 477 -12.95 0.70 5.95
C ASP A 477 -11.92 1.23 6.95
N THR A 478 -10.65 0.82 6.81
CA THR A 478 -9.53 1.21 7.67
C THR A 478 -9.21 2.69 7.51
N GLU A 479 -9.14 3.19 6.26
CA GLU A 479 -8.87 4.60 6.00
C GLU A 479 -9.99 5.51 6.52
N VAL A 480 -11.25 5.11 6.29
CA VAL A 480 -12.43 5.84 6.75
C VAL A 480 -12.46 5.88 8.28
N ALA A 481 -12.33 4.72 8.94
CA ALA A 481 -12.30 4.64 10.40
C ALA A 481 -11.16 5.46 11.01
N GLY A 482 -9.95 5.37 10.45
CA GLY A 482 -8.79 6.14 10.89
C GLY A 482 -9.02 7.65 10.80
N ARG A 483 -9.66 8.12 9.72
CA ARG A 483 -10.04 9.54 9.56
C ARG A 483 -11.03 9.99 10.64
N VAL A 484 -12.05 9.19 10.93
CA VAL A 484 -13.06 9.52 11.95
C VAL A 484 -12.45 9.50 13.36
N LEU A 485 -11.59 8.54 13.67
CA LEU A 485 -10.89 8.46 14.97
C LEU A 485 -9.99 9.68 15.20
N ARG A 486 -9.21 10.09 14.19
CA ARG A 486 -8.41 11.32 14.23
C ARG A 486 -9.28 12.53 14.54
N ALA A 487 -10.39 12.69 13.80
CA ALA A 487 -11.35 13.76 14.06
C ALA A 487 -11.92 13.74 15.50
N ARG A 488 -12.12 12.56 16.11
CA ARG A 488 -12.59 12.46 17.51
C ARG A 488 -11.54 12.74 18.58
N ARG A 489 -10.25 12.54 18.29
CA ARG A 489 -9.15 12.63 19.28
C ARG A 489 -8.94 14.04 19.82
N GLY A 490 -9.58 15.04 19.21
CA GLY A 490 -9.19 16.43 19.40
C GLY A 490 -8.05 16.84 18.48
N GLU A 491 -7.76 16.07 17.43
CA GLU A 491 -7.13 16.59 16.19
C GLU A 491 -8.17 17.39 15.36
N ARG A 492 -9.25 17.85 16.02
CA ARG A 492 -10.06 18.97 15.57
C ARG A 492 -9.37 20.22 16.06
N MET A 493 -9.42 21.27 15.24
CA MET A 493 -9.24 22.65 15.70
C MET A 493 -9.79 22.82 17.12
N LYS A 494 -9.00 23.42 18.02
CA LYS A 494 -9.50 23.83 19.35
C LYS A 494 -10.81 24.57 19.12
N ARG A 495 -11.88 24.17 19.81
CA ARG A 495 -13.20 24.80 19.67
C ARG A 495 -13.07 26.32 19.80
N THR A 496 -13.20 27.03 18.68
CA THR A 496 -12.78 28.42 18.55
C THR A 496 -14.02 29.31 18.41
N PRO A 497 -14.15 30.40 19.19
CA PRO A 497 -15.23 31.37 18.99
C PRO A 497 -15.19 31.96 17.58
N LEU A 498 -16.36 32.14 16.95
CA LEU A 498 -16.48 32.77 15.64
C LEU A 498 -15.81 34.14 15.61
N SER A 499 -15.82 34.86 16.73
CA SER A 499 -15.14 36.15 16.90
C SER A 499 -13.62 36.10 16.79
N LEU A 500 -12.99 35.04 17.27
CA LEU A 500 -11.55 34.85 17.08
C LEU A 500 -11.24 34.51 15.62
N ILE A 501 -12.06 33.69 14.97
CA ILE A 501 -11.90 33.39 13.54
C ILE A 501 -12.10 34.64 12.69
N ALA A 502 -13.11 35.47 13.00
CA ALA A 502 -13.35 36.72 12.31
C ALA A 502 -12.19 37.71 12.49
N HIS A 503 -11.58 37.75 13.69
CA HIS A 503 -10.39 38.53 13.95
C HIS A 503 -9.21 38.09 13.05
N TRP A 504 -8.92 36.79 12.96
CA TRP A 504 -7.88 36.29 12.06
C TRP A 504 -8.22 36.55 10.59
N ALA A 505 -9.47 36.29 10.20
CA ALA A 505 -9.99 36.52 8.86
C ALA A 505 -10.05 38.01 8.48
N GLY A 506 -9.88 38.93 9.43
CA GLY A 506 -10.14 40.36 9.27
C GLY A 506 -11.50 40.65 8.64
N GLY A 507 -12.53 39.95 9.11
CA GLY A 507 -13.91 40.05 8.65
C GLY A 507 -14.86 40.58 9.73
N GLU A 508 -16.06 40.97 9.31
CA GLU A 508 -17.14 41.41 10.20
C GLU A 508 -18.11 40.27 10.49
N ILE A 509 -18.53 40.12 11.75
CA ILE A 509 -19.49 39.09 12.15
C ILE A 509 -20.91 39.64 12.05
N HIS A 510 -21.78 38.87 11.40
CA HIS A 510 -23.23 39.05 11.40
C HIS A 510 -23.90 37.83 12.02
N GLY A 511 -24.58 38.01 13.15
CA GLY A 511 -25.21 36.92 13.92
C GLY A 511 -24.52 36.67 15.25
N GLU A 512 -24.79 35.49 15.84
CA GLU A 512 -24.26 35.13 17.16
C GLU A 512 -22.79 34.65 17.10
N ASP A 513 -22.02 34.96 18.15
CA ASP A 513 -20.68 34.42 18.35
C ASP A 513 -20.74 32.95 18.78
N THR A 514 -20.88 32.07 17.79
CA THR A 514 -20.96 30.62 18.00
C THR A 514 -19.59 29.97 18.05
N ALA A 515 -19.50 28.81 18.68
CA ALA A 515 -18.27 28.05 18.71
C ALA A 515 -18.13 27.18 17.46
N ILE A 516 -16.95 27.20 16.85
CA ILE A 516 -16.60 26.46 15.64
C ILE A 516 -15.65 25.32 15.98
N ASP A 517 -16.00 24.12 15.51
CA ASP A 517 -15.25 22.89 15.79
C ASP A 517 -14.36 22.44 14.61
N ALA A 518 -14.61 22.95 13.41
CA ALA A 518 -13.89 22.63 12.19
C ALA A 518 -14.12 23.71 11.12
N ILE A 519 -13.22 23.79 10.13
CA ILE A 519 -13.38 24.66 8.96
C ILE A 519 -13.31 23.78 7.71
N ALA A 520 -14.27 23.93 6.79
CA ALA A 520 -14.24 23.21 5.52
C ALA A 520 -14.85 24.05 4.39
N ASN A 521 -14.46 23.76 3.15
CA ASN A 521 -14.91 24.46 1.94
C ASN A 521 -15.76 23.59 1.00
N ASP A 522 -15.98 22.31 1.32
CA ASP A 522 -16.80 21.37 0.54
C ASP A 522 -18.01 20.92 1.35
N THR A 523 -19.21 21.31 0.90
CA THR A 523 -20.46 20.95 1.58
C THR A 523 -20.66 19.43 1.61
N ARG A 524 -20.16 18.67 0.62
CA ARG A 524 -20.36 17.21 0.55
C ARG A 524 -19.72 16.46 1.70
N THR A 525 -18.65 17.01 2.27
CA THR A 525 -17.87 16.43 3.38
C THR A 525 -17.99 17.24 4.67
N LEU A 526 -18.92 18.21 4.73
CA LEU A 526 -19.08 19.11 5.86
C LEU A 526 -19.64 18.38 7.08
N ALA A 527 -18.97 18.52 8.23
CA ALA A 527 -19.43 17.97 9.49
C ALA A 527 -20.28 18.99 10.29
N PRO A 528 -21.25 18.55 11.10
CA PRO A 528 -21.93 19.44 12.04
C PRO A 528 -20.94 20.18 12.95
N GLY A 529 -21.20 21.46 13.24
CA GLY A 529 -20.28 22.29 14.05
C GLY A 529 -19.23 23.04 13.23
N SER A 530 -19.20 22.86 11.90
CA SER A 530 -18.17 23.46 11.04
C SER A 530 -18.52 24.89 10.63
N LEU A 531 -17.49 25.72 10.41
CA LEU A 531 -17.56 26.92 9.59
C LEU A 531 -17.39 26.54 8.12
N TYR A 532 -18.39 26.81 7.30
CA TYR A 532 -18.29 26.61 5.86
C TYR A 532 -17.64 27.82 5.18
N VAL A 533 -16.60 27.59 4.39
CA VAL A 533 -15.88 28.65 3.65
C VAL A 533 -16.33 28.66 2.19
N ALA A 534 -17.05 29.72 1.81
CA ALA A 534 -17.53 29.93 0.46
C ALA A 534 -16.40 30.50 -0.42
N LEU A 535 -15.68 29.61 -1.10
CA LEU A 535 -14.64 29.98 -2.08
C LEU A 535 -15.23 30.16 -3.48
N ARG A 536 -14.67 31.08 -4.26
CA ARG A 536 -15.03 31.28 -5.67
C ARG A 536 -13.97 30.65 -6.58
N GLY A 537 -14.41 29.83 -7.54
CA GLY A 537 -13.56 29.28 -8.59
C GLY A 537 -13.93 29.81 -9.97
N GLU A 538 -13.16 29.45 -11.00
CA GLU A 538 -13.44 29.86 -12.38
C GLU A 538 -14.79 29.33 -12.92
N ARG A 539 -15.26 28.20 -12.38
CA ARG A 539 -16.47 27.49 -12.85
C ARG A 539 -17.53 27.27 -11.77
N PHE A 540 -17.30 27.75 -10.55
CA PHE A 540 -18.22 27.55 -9.41
C PHE A 540 -18.15 28.72 -8.44
N ASP A 541 -19.25 28.99 -7.74
CA ASP A 541 -19.30 29.95 -6.64
C ASP A 541 -19.77 29.22 -5.37
N GLY A 542 -18.89 29.12 -4.37
CA GLY A 542 -19.19 28.46 -3.09
C GLY A 542 -20.37 29.09 -2.34
N HIS A 543 -20.68 30.35 -2.61
CA HIS A 543 -21.81 31.04 -2.00
C HIS A 543 -23.16 30.43 -2.39
N ASP A 544 -23.23 29.79 -3.55
CA ASP A 544 -24.46 29.15 -4.06
C ASP A 544 -24.85 27.91 -3.23
N PHE A 545 -23.92 27.37 -2.42
CA PHE A 545 -24.13 26.19 -1.58
C PHE A 545 -24.50 26.52 -0.12
N ALA A 546 -24.91 27.76 0.18
CA ALA A 546 -25.28 28.19 1.53
C ALA A 546 -26.40 27.35 2.16
N ALA A 547 -27.43 27.03 1.37
CA ALA A 547 -28.54 26.18 1.82
C ALA A 547 -28.07 24.76 2.15
N ASP A 548 -27.16 24.19 1.36
CA ASP A 548 -26.59 22.87 1.60
C ASP A 548 -25.71 22.85 2.86
N ALA A 549 -24.94 23.91 3.10
CA ALA A 549 -24.13 24.06 4.30
C ALA A 549 -25.01 24.07 5.56
N LEU A 550 -26.12 24.84 5.55
CA LEU A 550 -27.11 24.84 6.63
C LEU A 550 -27.75 23.46 6.82
N ALA A 551 -28.19 22.82 5.74
CA ALA A 551 -28.83 21.50 5.79
C ALA A 551 -27.91 20.42 6.37
N ARG A 552 -26.59 20.59 6.24
CA ARG A 552 -25.55 19.68 6.76
C ARG A 552 -25.03 20.05 8.14
N GLY A 553 -25.63 21.06 8.78
CA GLY A 553 -25.34 21.42 10.17
C GLY A 553 -24.12 22.32 10.36
N ALA A 554 -23.76 23.13 9.36
CA ALA A 554 -22.79 24.21 9.56
C ALA A 554 -23.22 25.09 10.73
N SER A 555 -22.27 25.51 11.56
CA SER A 555 -22.55 26.45 12.65
C SER A 555 -22.38 27.90 12.24
N ALA A 556 -21.58 28.18 11.21
CA ALA A 556 -21.42 29.50 10.63
C ALA A 556 -20.92 29.41 9.18
N MET A 557 -20.80 30.55 8.50
CA MET A 557 -20.19 30.64 7.18
C MET A 557 -19.17 31.78 7.08
N LEU A 558 -18.13 31.60 6.26
CA LEU A 558 -17.22 32.65 5.80
C LEU A 558 -17.57 32.98 4.36
N VAL A 559 -17.98 34.23 4.11
CA VAL A 559 -18.57 34.67 2.84
C VAL A 559 -18.04 36.05 2.43
N GLU A 560 -18.08 36.35 1.13
CA GLU A 560 -17.67 37.66 0.57
C GLU A 560 -18.80 38.70 0.60
N ARG A 561 -20.02 38.24 0.85
CA ARG A 561 -21.24 39.06 0.94
C ARG A 561 -22.22 38.41 1.88
N LEU A 562 -23.02 39.21 2.58
CA LEU A 562 -24.08 38.69 3.43
C LEU A 562 -25.12 37.92 2.58
N LEU A 563 -25.41 36.69 2.98
CA LEU A 563 -26.37 35.79 2.34
C LEU A 563 -27.65 35.67 3.17
N ASP A 564 -28.78 35.46 2.51
CA ASP A 564 -30.08 35.21 3.15
C ASP A 564 -30.18 33.75 3.62
N VAL A 565 -29.44 33.43 4.69
CA VAL A 565 -29.39 32.11 5.33
C VAL A 565 -29.34 32.27 6.84
N ALA A 566 -30.06 31.40 7.55
CA ALA A 566 -30.17 31.45 9.01
C ALA A 566 -28.93 30.87 9.73
N LEU A 567 -27.74 31.32 9.34
CA LEU A 567 -26.47 31.02 10.00
C LEU A 567 -25.72 32.31 10.32
N PRO A 568 -24.97 32.35 11.45
CA PRO A 568 -23.93 33.36 11.65
C PRO A 568 -22.95 33.40 10.48
N GLN A 569 -22.54 34.61 10.07
CA GLN A 569 -21.69 34.83 8.90
C GLN A 569 -20.52 35.73 9.27
N ILE A 570 -19.31 35.36 8.84
CA ILE A 570 -18.17 36.26 8.76
C ILE A 570 -18.11 36.79 7.34
N VAL A 571 -18.31 38.10 7.17
CA VAL A 571 -18.21 38.77 5.88
C VAL A 571 -16.79 39.30 5.70
N VAL A 572 -16.14 38.89 4.62
CA VAL A 572 -14.77 39.29 4.25
C VAL A 572 -14.74 39.87 2.85
N ALA A 573 -13.66 40.59 2.51
CA ALA A 573 -13.48 41.09 1.14
C ALA A 573 -13.12 39.98 0.13
N ASP A 574 -12.43 38.94 0.60
CA ASP A 574 -11.91 37.83 -0.21
C ASP A 574 -11.80 36.58 0.67
N SER A 575 -12.55 35.53 0.31
CA SER A 575 -12.62 34.29 1.10
C SER A 575 -11.33 33.46 1.05
N GLU A 576 -10.58 33.51 -0.05
CA GLU A 576 -9.31 32.77 -0.21
C GLU A 576 -8.22 33.34 0.70
N HIS A 577 -8.04 34.66 0.67
CA HIS A 577 -7.09 35.34 1.55
C HIS A 577 -7.52 35.28 3.02
N ALA A 578 -8.83 35.31 3.30
CA ALA A 578 -9.34 35.09 4.65
C ALA A 578 -9.01 33.69 5.16
N LEU A 579 -9.20 32.65 4.35
CA LEU A 579 -8.82 31.28 4.69
C LEU A 579 -7.32 31.16 5.02
N GLY A 580 -6.47 31.78 4.21
CA GLY A 580 -5.03 31.86 4.47
C GLY A 580 -4.70 32.52 5.81
N ARG A 581 -5.35 33.66 6.13
CA ARG A 581 -5.14 34.36 7.40
C ARG A 581 -5.65 33.59 8.62
N ILE A 582 -6.76 32.86 8.49
CA ILE A 582 -7.27 31.99 9.55
C ILE A 582 -6.25 30.88 9.85
N ALA A 583 -5.77 30.19 8.80
CA ALA A 583 -4.73 29.17 8.94
C ALA A 583 -3.45 29.74 9.58
N ALA A 584 -3.04 30.95 9.19
CA ALA A 584 -1.89 31.64 9.77
C ALA A 584 -2.08 31.96 11.26
N GLY A 585 -3.28 32.41 11.64
CA GLY A 585 -3.66 32.66 13.03
C GLY A 585 -3.53 31.40 13.89
N MET A 586 -4.08 30.29 13.41
CA MET A 586 -3.99 29.00 14.11
C MET A 586 -2.57 28.47 14.20
N GLN A 587 -1.79 28.53 13.11
CA GLN A 587 -0.42 28.01 13.11
C GLN A 587 0.48 28.78 14.07
N ARG A 588 0.23 30.07 14.28
CA ARG A 588 1.02 30.92 15.19
C ARG A 588 0.92 30.48 16.65
N ASP A 589 -0.21 29.90 17.04
CA ASP A 589 -0.49 29.50 18.42
C ASP A 589 0.01 28.07 18.75
N ARG A 590 0.66 27.40 17.78
CA ARG A 590 1.20 26.04 17.94
C ARG A 590 2.68 26.05 18.29
N ASP A 591 3.06 25.19 19.23
CA ASP A 591 4.46 24.92 19.58
C ASP A 591 5.05 23.82 18.68
N THR A 592 4.95 24.02 17.36
CA THR A 592 5.36 23.05 16.35
C THR A 592 6.66 23.46 15.68
N ALA A 593 7.61 22.54 15.58
CA ALA A 593 8.79 22.71 14.75
C ALA A 593 8.44 22.55 13.25
N VAL A 594 8.54 23.66 12.52
CA VAL A 594 8.07 23.76 11.13
C VAL A 594 9.23 23.64 10.13
N PHE A 595 9.13 22.65 9.25
CA PHE A 595 10.01 22.45 8.10
C PHE A 595 9.29 22.90 6.83
N ALA A 596 9.90 23.79 6.04
CA ALA A 596 9.36 24.19 4.75
C ALA A 596 10.31 23.82 3.60
N ILE A 597 9.74 23.20 2.57
CA ILE A 597 10.50 22.67 1.44
C ILE A 597 9.93 23.24 0.14
N THR A 598 10.77 23.90 -0.63
CA THR A 598 10.48 24.25 -2.02
C THR A 598 11.65 23.87 -2.95
N GLY A 599 11.51 24.16 -4.23
CA GLY A 599 12.47 23.81 -5.27
C GLY A 599 11.78 23.59 -6.61
N SER A 600 12.56 23.61 -7.69
CA SER A 600 12.07 23.19 -9.01
C SER A 600 11.84 21.68 -9.03
N ASN A 601 12.76 20.89 -8.46
CA ASN A 601 12.72 19.42 -8.43
C ASN A 601 12.93 18.82 -7.04
N GLY A 602 12.52 17.57 -6.85
CA GLY A 602 12.84 16.76 -5.66
C GLY A 602 12.09 17.10 -4.36
N LYS A 603 11.24 18.13 -4.33
CA LYS A 603 10.47 18.55 -3.13
C LYS A 603 9.78 17.39 -2.40
N THR A 604 8.95 16.64 -3.13
CA THR A 604 8.20 15.50 -2.57
C THR A 604 9.12 14.39 -2.10
N SER A 605 10.20 14.11 -2.83
CA SER A 605 11.20 13.11 -2.43
C SER A 605 11.91 13.51 -1.14
N VAL A 606 12.31 14.78 -1.01
CA VAL A 606 12.91 15.30 0.24
C VAL A 606 11.90 15.28 1.37
N LYS A 607 10.64 15.66 1.13
CA LYS A 607 9.56 15.56 2.13
C LYS A 607 9.41 14.13 2.63
N SER A 608 9.33 13.15 1.74
CA SER A 608 9.20 11.73 2.11
C SER A 608 10.41 11.20 2.87
N LEU A 609 11.63 11.55 2.45
CA LEU A 609 12.86 11.16 3.16
C LEU A 609 12.94 11.81 4.56
N LEU A 610 12.55 13.08 4.68
CA LEU A 610 12.49 13.77 5.97
C LEU A 610 11.41 13.15 6.87
N LEU A 611 10.25 12.80 6.32
CA LEU A 611 9.19 12.11 7.05
C LEU A 611 9.67 10.77 7.61
N ALA A 612 10.34 9.94 6.81
CA ALA A 612 10.90 8.67 7.28
C ALA A 612 11.88 8.85 8.46
N ILE A 613 12.65 9.95 8.47
CA ILE A 613 13.50 10.33 9.60
C ILE A 613 12.66 10.77 10.81
N LEU A 614 11.69 11.67 10.62
CA LEU A 614 10.89 12.23 11.70
C LEU A 614 9.97 11.18 12.35
N GLU A 615 9.38 10.28 11.57
CA GLU A 615 8.54 9.18 12.04
C GLU A 615 9.35 8.18 12.86
N GLN A 616 10.61 7.91 12.47
CA GLN A 616 11.52 7.12 13.29
C GLN A 616 11.75 7.78 14.67
N VAL A 617 11.97 9.10 14.69
CA VAL A 617 12.12 9.86 15.94
C VAL A 617 10.83 9.85 16.76
N ALA A 618 9.67 9.99 16.11
CA ALA A 618 8.36 9.99 16.74
C ALA A 618 8.06 8.68 17.47
N HIS A 619 8.41 7.56 16.85
CA HIS A 619 8.30 6.24 17.46
C HIS A 619 9.15 6.13 18.73
N ASP A 620 10.38 6.64 18.69
CA ASP A 620 11.34 6.51 19.80
C ASP A 620 11.05 7.49 20.96
N ASP A 621 10.60 8.72 20.65
CA ASP A 621 10.40 9.82 21.62
C ASP A 621 8.92 10.10 21.96
N ARG A 622 7.96 9.35 21.40
CA ARG A 622 6.50 9.60 21.50
C ARG A 622 6.07 11.00 21.01
N LYS A 623 6.65 11.46 19.90
CA LYS A 623 6.30 12.73 19.26
C LYS A 623 5.24 12.55 18.17
N VAL A 624 4.58 13.64 17.77
CA VAL A 624 3.60 13.69 16.69
C VAL A 624 4.20 14.39 15.47
N VAL A 625 4.16 13.71 14.32
CA VAL A 625 4.67 14.23 13.05
C VAL A 625 3.50 14.45 12.10
N TYR A 626 3.47 15.61 11.49
CA TYR A 626 2.50 15.98 10.46
C TYR A 626 3.21 16.37 9.16
N ALA A 627 2.58 16.10 8.02
CA ALA A 627 2.96 16.70 6.76
C ALA A 627 1.73 16.95 5.88
N ASN A 628 1.83 17.96 5.02
CA ASN A 628 0.73 18.29 4.13
C ASN A 628 0.41 17.13 3.16
N PRO A 629 -0.86 16.67 3.10
CA PRO A 629 -1.23 15.49 2.34
C PRO A 629 -1.28 15.77 0.84
N GLY A 630 -0.84 14.78 0.05
CA GLY A 630 -0.86 14.85 -1.41
C GLY A 630 -0.17 16.10 -1.97
N ASN A 631 -0.88 16.83 -2.83
CA ASN A 631 -0.43 18.07 -3.48
C ASN A 631 -1.05 19.34 -2.88
N ARG A 632 -1.46 19.32 -1.61
CA ARG A 632 -1.98 20.50 -0.91
C ARG A 632 -0.85 21.48 -0.57
N ASN A 633 -0.31 22.14 -1.59
CA ASN A 633 0.90 22.96 -1.52
C ASN A 633 0.77 24.32 -2.24
N ASN A 634 -0.46 24.73 -2.59
CA ASN A 634 -0.79 25.98 -3.28
C ASN A 634 -1.64 26.91 -2.39
N GLU A 635 -2.17 27.99 -2.95
CA GLU A 635 -2.80 29.08 -2.20
C GLU A 635 -4.04 28.67 -1.39
N ILE A 636 -4.75 27.63 -1.84
CA ILE A 636 -5.91 27.05 -1.15
C ILE A 636 -5.52 25.80 -0.37
N GLY A 637 -4.70 24.94 -0.97
CA GLY A 637 -4.33 23.64 -0.41
C GLY A 637 -3.51 23.75 0.87
N LEU A 638 -2.53 24.66 0.93
CA LEU A 638 -1.70 24.81 2.12
C LEU A 638 -2.50 25.29 3.34
N PRO A 639 -3.36 26.33 3.25
CA PRO A 639 -4.26 26.67 4.36
C PRO A 639 -5.07 25.48 4.87
N LEU A 640 -5.70 24.70 3.99
CA LEU A 640 -6.47 23.52 4.39
C LEU A 640 -5.59 22.46 5.07
N ALA A 641 -4.36 22.25 4.60
CA ALA A 641 -3.42 21.36 5.28
C ALA A 641 -3.05 21.87 6.69
N VAL A 642 -2.87 23.17 6.87
CA VAL A 642 -2.60 23.75 8.20
C VAL A 642 -3.79 23.56 9.14
N LEU A 643 -5.01 23.76 8.65
CA LEU A 643 -6.23 23.55 9.42
C LEU A 643 -6.42 22.08 9.83
N ASP A 644 -6.01 21.15 8.96
CA ASP A 644 -6.05 19.70 9.22
C ASP A 644 -4.89 19.20 10.12
N ALA A 645 -3.87 20.02 10.37
CA ALA A 645 -2.73 19.59 11.16
C ALA A 645 -3.10 19.45 12.65
N PRO A 646 -2.66 18.38 13.33
CA PRO A 646 -2.90 18.18 14.77
C PRO A 646 -2.39 19.35 15.61
N GLU A 647 -3.14 19.70 16.65
CA GLU A 647 -2.75 20.76 17.60
C GLU A 647 -1.52 20.38 18.44
N ASP A 648 -1.29 19.09 18.66
CA ASP A 648 -0.17 18.51 19.41
C ASP A 648 0.98 18.07 18.50
N ALA A 649 1.00 18.49 17.23
CA ALA A 649 2.10 18.18 16.32
C ALA A 649 3.42 18.80 16.82
N ASP A 650 4.38 17.96 17.20
CA ASP A 650 5.75 18.39 17.52
C ASP A 650 6.50 18.83 16.26
N PHE A 651 6.28 18.14 15.15
CA PHE A 651 6.92 18.41 13.87
C PHE A 651 5.88 18.56 12.75
N ALA A 652 6.02 19.59 11.91
CA ALA A 652 5.21 19.74 10.72
C ALA A 652 6.06 20.03 9.48
N VAL A 653 5.89 19.21 8.44
CA VAL A 653 6.59 19.34 7.15
C VAL A 653 5.65 19.84 6.07
N TYR A 654 5.92 21.05 5.57
CA TYR A 654 5.14 21.68 4.51
C TYR A 654 5.95 21.78 3.22
N GLU A 655 5.56 20.97 2.22
CA GLU A 655 5.97 21.21 0.84
C GLU A 655 5.21 22.42 0.28
N MET A 656 5.94 23.38 -0.30
CA MET A 656 5.37 24.62 -0.86
C MET A 656 5.61 24.70 -2.38
N GLY A 657 4.51 24.77 -3.13
CA GLY A 657 4.47 24.93 -4.57
C GLY A 657 4.67 26.38 -5.00
N ALA A 658 5.23 26.60 -6.19
CA ALA A 658 5.36 27.93 -6.77
C ALA A 658 5.15 27.86 -8.28
N GLY A 659 4.13 28.53 -8.78
CA GLY A 659 3.76 28.64 -10.19
C GLY A 659 3.83 30.08 -10.73
N LYS A 660 3.79 31.11 -9.87
CA LYS A 660 3.92 32.53 -10.25
C LYS A 660 4.74 33.31 -9.19
N PRO A 661 5.24 34.51 -9.53
CA PRO A 661 5.90 35.38 -8.56
C PRO A 661 5.00 35.66 -7.35
N GLY A 662 5.58 35.62 -6.15
CA GLY A 662 4.88 35.87 -4.89
C GLY A 662 4.32 34.64 -4.17
N ASP A 663 4.17 33.49 -4.84
CA ASP A 663 3.53 32.31 -4.25
C ASP A 663 4.18 31.87 -2.93
N ILE A 664 5.50 31.67 -2.91
CA ILE A 664 6.19 31.21 -1.71
C ILE A 664 6.13 32.27 -0.60
N ALA A 665 6.17 33.56 -0.95
CA ALA A 665 6.02 34.62 0.04
C ALA A 665 4.67 34.50 0.74
N TYR A 666 3.57 34.39 -0.02
CA TYR A 666 2.24 34.16 0.51
C TYR A 666 2.14 32.88 1.36
N LEU A 667 2.65 31.75 0.87
CA LEU A 667 2.63 30.49 1.60
C LEU A 667 3.39 30.56 2.93
N THR A 668 4.49 31.31 2.97
CA THR A 668 5.28 31.51 4.20
C THR A 668 4.68 32.53 5.17
N GLU A 669 3.77 33.40 4.71
CA GLU A 669 2.95 34.24 5.58
C GLU A 669 1.93 33.41 6.37
N ILE A 670 1.42 32.32 5.75
CA ILE A 670 0.55 31.35 6.40
C ILE A 670 1.36 30.47 7.36
N VAL A 671 2.45 29.89 6.86
CA VAL A 671 3.30 28.96 7.61
C VAL A 671 4.71 29.50 7.69
N ARG A 672 5.06 30.10 8.82
CA ARG A 672 6.45 30.55 9.06
C ARG A 672 7.35 29.35 9.39
N PRO A 673 8.44 29.12 8.63
CA PRO A 673 9.35 28.01 8.88
C PRO A 673 10.37 28.30 9.98
N HIS A 674 10.80 27.24 10.65
CA HIS A 674 12.00 27.23 11.48
C HIS A 674 13.21 26.69 10.69
N TYR A 675 12.95 25.72 9.82
CA TYR A 675 13.93 25.09 8.95
C TYR A 675 13.43 25.19 7.51
N ALA A 676 14.21 25.81 6.62
CA ALA A 676 13.80 26.03 5.24
C ALA A 676 14.83 25.51 4.24
N LEU A 677 14.32 25.00 3.12
CA LEU A 677 15.12 24.46 2.02
C LEU A 677 14.54 24.88 0.66
N VAL A 678 15.40 25.42 -0.20
CA VAL A 678 15.24 25.41 -1.65
C VAL A 678 16.10 24.25 -2.20
N ASN A 679 15.48 23.15 -2.59
CA ASN A 679 16.22 21.95 -2.99
C ASN A 679 17.06 22.16 -4.25
N ASN A 680 16.55 22.93 -5.22
CA ASN A 680 17.27 23.37 -6.42
C ASN A 680 16.45 24.40 -7.22
N ILE A 681 17.14 25.13 -8.09
CA ILE A 681 16.59 26.01 -9.11
C ILE A 681 16.89 25.44 -10.51
N ALA A 682 15.81 25.20 -11.25
CA ALA A 682 15.85 24.75 -12.64
C ALA A 682 14.69 25.37 -13.43
N PRO A 683 14.76 25.40 -14.79
CA PRO A 683 13.68 25.90 -15.63
C PRO A 683 12.34 25.24 -15.29
N ALA A 684 11.39 26.02 -14.77
CA ALA A 684 10.03 25.59 -14.42
C ALA A 684 9.12 26.82 -14.37
N HIS A 685 7.89 26.70 -14.88
CA HIS A 685 6.90 27.79 -14.88
C HIS A 685 7.42 29.10 -15.53
N LEU A 686 8.34 29.00 -16.50
CA LEU A 686 9.05 30.15 -17.06
C LEU A 686 8.11 31.15 -17.73
N GLU A 687 7.00 30.68 -18.30
CA GLU A 687 5.95 31.52 -18.87
C GLU A 687 5.43 32.57 -17.87
N ARG A 688 5.28 32.19 -16.61
CA ARG A 688 4.79 33.06 -15.52
C ARG A 688 5.93 33.70 -14.73
N MET A 689 7.07 33.03 -14.60
CA MET A 689 8.22 33.46 -13.79
C MET A 689 9.19 34.37 -14.56
N GLY A 690 9.12 34.40 -15.89
CA GLY A 690 9.93 35.23 -16.79
C GLY A 690 11.39 34.75 -16.98
N SER A 691 12.07 34.33 -15.91
CA SER A 691 13.48 33.89 -15.98
C SER A 691 13.86 32.92 -14.86
N LEU A 692 15.02 32.26 -14.98
CA LEU A 692 15.59 31.46 -13.88
C LEU A 692 15.84 32.27 -12.61
N GLN A 693 16.27 33.53 -12.76
CA GLN A 693 16.41 34.44 -11.62
C GLN A 693 15.05 34.77 -10.99
N GLY A 694 13.99 34.87 -11.79
CA GLY A 694 12.61 34.99 -11.30
C GLY A 694 12.16 33.76 -10.49
N VAL A 695 12.49 32.54 -10.97
CA VAL A 695 12.27 31.29 -10.23
C VAL A 695 13.05 31.28 -8.91
N ALA A 696 14.34 31.66 -8.94
CA ALA A 696 15.18 31.76 -7.75
C ALA A 696 14.63 32.77 -6.74
N THR A 697 14.31 33.99 -7.19
CA THR A 697 13.75 35.04 -6.32
C THR A 697 12.45 34.60 -5.67
N THR A 698 11.54 34.00 -6.45
CA THR A 698 10.26 33.51 -5.93
C THR A 698 10.48 32.41 -4.88
N LYS A 699 11.31 31.40 -5.17
CA LYS A 699 11.54 30.29 -4.24
C LYS A 699 12.36 30.69 -3.03
N GLY A 700 13.30 31.61 -3.22
CA GLY A 700 14.15 32.16 -2.17
C GLY A 700 13.38 32.94 -1.09
N ALA A 701 12.14 33.37 -1.36
CA ALA A 701 11.25 33.93 -0.34
C ALA A 701 11.09 33.01 0.89
N ILE A 702 11.25 31.69 0.72
CA ILE A 702 11.25 30.72 1.83
C ILE A 702 12.34 31.02 2.86
N TYR A 703 13.52 31.44 2.41
CA TYR A 703 14.62 31.82 3.29
C TYR A 703 14.37 33.19 3.90
N ALA A 704 13.72 34.10 3.15
CA ALA A 704 13.34 35.43 3.60
C ALA A 704 12.30 35.42 4.74
N ALA A 705 11.56 34.32 4.88
CA ALA A 705 10.57 34.11 5.95
C ALA A 705 11.16 33.51 7.24
N LEU A 706 12.40 33.00 7.23
CA LEU A 706 13.03 32.44 8.42
C LEU A 706 13.21 33.50 9.53
N PRO A 707 12.98 33.15 10.81
CA PRO A 707 13.36 33.98 11.94
C PRO A 707 14.88 34.00 12.14
N SER A 708 15.39 34.85 13.01
CA SER A 708 16.83 35.02 13.26
C SER A 708 17.50 33.78 13.86
N ASP A 709 16.74 32.97 14.59
CA ASP A 709 17.14 31.68 15.17
C ASP A 709 16.82 30.48 14.25
N GLY A 710 16.19 30.73 13.10
CA GLY A 710 15.92 29.70 12.10
C GLY A 710 17.17 29.23 11.37
N VAL A 711 17.02 28.15 10.58
CA VAL A 711 18.11 27.57 9.78
C VAL A 711 17.76 27.52 8.30
N ALA A 712 18.60 28.18 7.50
CA ALA A 712 18.60 28.04 6.05
C ALA A 712 19.48 26.84 5.64
N VAL A 713 18.85 25.80 5.11
CA VAL A 713 19.55 24.67 4.50
C VAL A 713 19.78 24.99 3.03
N ILE A 714 21.04 25.08 2.61
CA ILE A 714 21.44 25.54 1.27
C ILE A 714 22.13 24.43 0.50
N ASN A 715 21.65 24.19 -0.72
CA ASN A 715 22.30 23.29 -1.66
C ASN A 715 23.55 23.97 -2.24
N ALA A 716 24.73 23.51 -1.86
CA ALA A 716 26.01 24.02 -2.34
C ALA A 716 26.29 23.63 -3.81
N ASP A 717 25.63 22.59 -4.32
CA ASP A 717 25.74 22.19 -5.73
C ASP A 717 24.81 22.97 -6.65
N ASP A 718 23.87 23.74 -6.11
CA ASP A 718 22.99 24.58 -6.91
C ASP A 718 23.68 25.89 -7.29
N ALA A 719 23.59 26.28 -8.56
CA ALA A 719 24.20 27.51 -9.06
C ALA A 719 23.69 28.78 -8.35
N PHE A 720 22.49 28.74 -7.76
CA PHE A 720 21.91 29.83 -6.97
C PHE A 720 22.20 29.71 -5.47
N GLY A 721 22.90 28.68 -4.98
CA GLY A 721 23.23 28.52 -3.56
C GLY A 721 23.95 29.75 -2.98
N ILE A 722 25.05 30.17 -3.63
CA ILE A 722 25.78 31.40 -3.26
C ILE A 722 24.91 32.64 -3.44
N TRP A 723 24.07 32.68 -4.48
CA TRP A 723 23.18 33.80 -4.72
C TRP A 723 22.19 34.00 -3.58
N PHE A 724 21.58 32.92 -3.06
CA PHE A 724 20.69 32.97 -1.90
C PHE A 724 21.40 33.47 -0.65
N GLU A 725 22.62 33.01 -0.39
CA GLU A 725 23.43 33.48 0.73
C GLU A 725 23.70 34.99 0.65
N GLN A 726 24.08 35.49 -0.52
CA GLN A 726 24.46 36.89 -0.70
C GLN A 726 23.25 37.83 -0.73
N HIS A 727 22.16 37.44 -1.38
CA HIS A 727 21.05 38.36 -1.71
C HIS A 727 19.81 38.19 -0.84
N ILE A 728 19.64 37.04 -0.18
CA ILE A 728 18.43 36.77 0.64
C ILE A 728 18.78 36.56 2.11
N VAL A 729 19.73 35.68 2.41
CA VAL A 729 20.18 35.43 3.79
C VAL A 729 21.04 36.60 4.29
N GLY A 730 21.87 37.17 3.41
CA GLY A 730 22.69 38.34 3.64
C GLY A 730 24.09 38.05 4.20
N GLN A 731 24.92 39.09 4.25
CA GLN A 731 26.23 39.08 4.92
C GLN A 731 26.36 40.29 5.87
N PRO A 732 26.50 40.10 7.20
CA PRO A 732 26.49 38.82 7.91
C PRO A 732 25.12 38.10 7.78
N PRO A 733 25.09 36.75 7.85
CA PRO A 733 23.85 36.01 7.66
C PRO A 733 22.86 36.32 8.78
N ARG A 734 21.61 36.59 8.40
CA ARG A 734 20.53 36.95 9.33
C ARG A 734 20.03 35.77 10.18
N CYS A 735 20.35 34.55 9.78
CA CYS A 735 19.99 33.30 10.44
C CYS A 735 21.11 32.26 10.25
N ARG A 736 21.01 31.10 10.89
CA ARG A 736 22.03 30.05 10.76
C ARG A 736 21.96 29.43 9.36
N VAL A 737 23.13 29.16 8.76
CA VAL A 737 23.24 28.48 7.45
C VAL A 737 23.86 27.10 7.65
N LEU A 738 23.26 26.08 7.04
CA LEU A 738 23.82 24.73 6.94
C LEU A 738 23.86 24.31 5.47
N ARG A 739 25.03 23.96 4.96
CA ARG A 739 25.21 23.60 3.55
C ARG A 739 25.24 22.10 3.36
N TYR A 740 24.62 21.63 2.28
CA TYR A 740 24.78 20.26 1.81
C TYR A 740 25.24 20.22 0.36
N GLY A 741 26.00 19.19 0.00
CA GLY A 741 26.53 19.04 -1.35
C GLY A 741 27.16 17.66 -1.57
N LEU A 742 27.05 17.17 -2.80
CA LEU A 742 27.76 16.01 -3.33
C LEU A 742 29.04 16.41 -4.07
N ASP A 743 29.03 17.54 -4.78
CA ASP A 743 30.12 17.95 -5.66
C ASP A 743 30.96 19.09 -5.08
N HIS A 744 30.33 19.97 -4.32
CA HIS A 744 30.98 21.12 -3.69
C HIS A 744 31.16 20.94 -2.19
N SER A 745 32.15 21.65 -1.63
CA SER A 745 32.42 21.64 -0.19
C SER A 745 31.19 22.10 0.58
N ALA A 746 30.74 21.28 1.51
CA ALA A 746 29.54 21.51 2.31
C ALA A 746 29.69 20.92 3.72
N ASP A 747 28.85 21.37 4.65
CA ASP A 747 28.82 20.86 6.03
C ASP A 747 28.31 19.41 6.08
N VAL A 748 27.37 19.08 5.20
CA VAL A 748 26.77 17.75 5.03
C VAL A 748 27.08 17.23 3.62
N SER A 749 27.75 16.08 3.53
CA SER A 749 28.18 15.49 2.26
C SER A 749 28.10 13.96 2.25
N ALA A 750 28.28 13.35 1.08
CA ALA A 750 28.38 11.90 0.93
C ALA A 750 29.74 11.51 0.35
N ARG A 751 30.35 10.46 0.91
CA ARG A 751 31.59 9.85 0.38
C ARG A 751 31.45 8.33 0.27
N ALA A 752 32.43 7.70 -0.38
CA ALA A 752 32.44 6.25 -0.60
C ALA A 752 31.13 5.71 -1.22
N ILE A 753 30.57 6.46 -2.19
CA ILE A 753 29.29 6.14 -2.83
C ILE A 753 29.42 4.84 -3.65
N ARG A 754 28.56 3.88 -3.37
CA ARG A 754 28.42 2.59 -4.07
C ARG A 754 26.99 2.47 -4.61
N PRO A 755 26.78 2.76 -5.90
CA PRO A 755 25.47 2.61 -6.51
C PRO A 755 25.10 1.12 -6.67
N ALA A 756 23.82 0.80 -6.49
CA ALA A 756 23.24 -0.53 -6.73
C ALA A 756 21.92 -0.40 -7.51
N ALA A 757 21.45 -1.51 -8.10
CA ALA A 757 20.24 -1.52 -8.93
C ALA A 757 18.96 -1.14 -8.16
N GLN A 758 18.91 -1.45 -6.87
CA GLN A 758 17.76 -1.24 -5.97
C GLN A 758 18.03 -0.16 -4.90
N GLY A 759 19.17 0.55 -4.95
CA GLY A 759 19.53 1.48 -3.89
C GLY A 759 20.94 2.07 -4.02
N SER A 760 21.38 2.78 -2.99
CA SER A 760 22.74 3.34 -2.90
C SER A 760 23.28 3.15 -1.50
N GLN A 761 24.56 2.79 -1.38
CA GLN A 761 25.29 2.83 -0.11
C GLN A 761 26.29 3.98 -0.13
N PHE A 762 26.41 4.72 0.96
CA PHE A 762 27.38 5.81 1.08
C PHE A 762 27.66 6.14 2.55
N VAL A 763 28.75 6.84 2.82
CA VAL A 763 29.03 7.41 4.14
C VAL A 763 28.52 8.85 4.14
N LEU A 764 27.54 9.13 5.00
CA LEU A 764 27.04 10.47 5.29
C LEU A 764 28.02 11.15 6.26
N SER A 765 28.60 12.26 5.84
CA SER A 765 29.53 13.07 6.63
C SER A 765 28.85 14.35 7.07
N THR A 766 28.92 14.64 8.38
CA THR A 766 28.20 15.75 9.01
C THR A 766 29.05 16.42 10.09
N PRO A 767 28.64 17.60 10.61
CA PRO A 767 29.32 18.20 11.76
C PRO A 767 29.24 17.37 13.06
N GLN A 768 28.29 16.41 13.15
CA GLN A 768 28.17 15.49 14.30
C GLN A 768 29.06 14.23 14.15
N GLY A 769 29.67 14.02 12.98
CA GLY A 769 30.44 12.81 12.65
C GLY A 769 29.96 12.13 11.38
N ASP A 770 30.38 10.88 11.20
CA ASP A 770 30.10 10.07 10.02
C ASP A 770 29.16 8.89 10.34
N ALA A 771 28.29 8.54 9.39
CA ALA A 771 27.44 7.36 9.46
C ALA A 771 27.33 6.64 8.12
N GLU A 772 27.29 5.30 8.15
CA GLU A 772 27.00 4.50 6.96
C GLU A 772 25.50 4.52 6.67
N ILE A 773 25.15 4.84 5.43
CA ILE A 773 23.77 4.89 4.94
C ILE A 773 23.57 3.80 3.91
N THR A 774 22.51 3.03 4.09
CA THR A 774 21.93 2.18 3.04
C THR A 774 20.61 2.81 2.65
N LEU A 775 20.53 3.40 1.46
CA LEU A 775 19.34 4.05 0.94
C LEU A 775 18.66 3.12 -0.07
N GLY A 776 17.40 2.74 0.18
CA GLY A 776 16.59 1.91 -0.73
C GLY A 776 16.15 2.60 -2.03
N LEU A 777 16.78 3.72 -2.38
CA LEU A 777 16.47 4.53 -3.56
C LEU A 777 17.72 4.63 -4.46
N PRO A 778 17.65 4.15 -5.71
CA PRO A 778 18.77 4.22 -6.62
C PRO A 778 18.96 5.64 -7.18
N GLY A 779 20.19 5.96 -7.59
CA GLY A 779 20.50 7.18 -8.33
C GLY A 779 21.06 8.32 -7.50
N ARG A 780 22.00 9.06 -8.10
CA ARG A 780 22.75 10.16 -7.46
C ARG A 780 21.85 11.27 -6.93
N HIS A 781 20.77 11.60 -7.63
CA HIS A 781 19.82 12.62 -7.18
C HIS A 781 19.10 12.22 -5.88
N ASN A 782 18.87 10.93 -5.65
CA ASN A 782 18.28 10.44 -4.39
C ASN A 782 19.26 10.53 -3.22
N ILE A 783 20.56 10.33 -3.47
CA ILE A 783 21.59 10.62 -2.47
C ILE A 783 21.56 12.12 -2.13
N SER A 784 21.52 13.01 -3.14
CA SER A 784 21.41 14.47 -2.91
C SER A 784 20.15 14.84 -2.11
N ASN A 785 18.99 14.26 -2.46
CA ASN A 785 17.75 14.46 -1.70
C ASN A 785 17.86 13.94 -0.26
N ALA A 786 18.57 12.83 -0.04
CA ALA A 786 18.83 12.29 1.29
C ALA A 786 19.75 13.21 2.10
N LEU A 787 20.76 13.83 1.49
CA LEU A 787 21.57 14.87 2.13
C LEU A 787 20.74 16.09 2.52
N ALA A 788 19.81 16.50 1.65
CA ALA A 788 18.90 17.61 1.93
C ALA A 788 17.98 17.32 3.14
N ALA A 789 17.37 16.12 3.17
CA ALA A 789 16.54 15.66 4.28
C ALA A 789 17.34 15.52 5.58
N ALA A 790 18.52 14.90 5.52
CA ALA A 790 19.43 14.78 6.65
C ALA A 790 19.84 16.15 7.21
N SER A 791 20.08 17.14 6.33
CA SER A 791 20.45 18.50 6.74
C SER A 791 19.31 19.21 7.46
N LEU A 792 18.07 19.07 6.99
CA LEU A 792 16.89 19.56 7.70
C LEU A 792 16.75 18.89 9.08
N ALA A 793 16.91 17.58 9.16
CA ALA A 793 16.85 16.83 10.41
C ALA A 793 17.95 17.23 11.42
N LEU A 794 19.20 17.36 10.95
CA LEU A 794 20.33 17.83 11.76
C LEU A 794 20.11 19.25 12.28
N ALA A 795 19.55 20.13 11.44
CA ALA A 795 19.21 21.49 11.83
C ALA A 795 18.21 21.51 12.99
N ALA A 796 17.28 20.55 13.03
CA ALA A 796 16.32 20.34 14.12
C ALA A 796 16.88 19.56 15.33
N GLY A 797 18.18 19.28 15.36
CA GLY A 797 18.83 18.60 16.48
C GLY A 797 18.63 17.08 16.52
N ILE A 798 18.14 16.48 15.44
CA ILE A 798 18.00 15.02 15.33
C ILE A 798 19.39 14.39 15.23
N THR A 799 19.58 13.26 15.93
CA THR A 799 20.89 12.61 16.00
C THR A 799 21.23 11.89 14.69
N LEU A 800 22.53 11.79 14.40
CA LEU A 800 23.01 11.07 13.21
C LEU A 800 22.54 9.61 13.15
N ALA A 801 22.40 8.94 14.31
CA ALA A 801 21.91 7.56 14.38
C ALA A 801 20.43 7.45 13.96
N GLN A 802 19.57 8.36 14.43
CA GLN A 802 18.16 8.42 14.04
C GLN A 802 18.01 8.75 12.54
N ILE A 803 18.83 9.64 12.01
CA ILE A 803 18.86 9.98 10.58
C ILE A 803 19.22 8.74 9.75
N ALA A 804 20.27 8.01 10.14
CA ALA A 804 20.68 6.80 9.43
C ALA A 804 19.58 5.73 9.45
N ALA A 805 18.94 5.51 10.59
CA ALA A 805 17.84 4.56 10.74
C ALA A 805 16.61 4.95 9.89
N GLY A 806 16.21 6.22 9.90
CA GLY A 806 15.09 6.71 9.11
C GLY A 806 15.33 6.64 7.62
N LEU A 807 16.51 7.05 7.14
CA LEU A 807 16.89 6.94 5.72
C LEU A 807 16.92 5.49 5.22
N ALA A 808 17.30 4.53 6.09
CA ALA A 808 17.32 3.12 5.74
C ALA A 808 15.91 2.51 5.56
N ARG A 809 14.88 3.15 6.12
CA ARG A 809 13.47 2.74 6.02
C ARG A 809 12.69 3.52 4.97
N ALA A 810 13.33 4.45 4.27
CA ALA A 810 12.65 5.31 3.30
C ALA A 810 12.13 4.50 2.11
N GLU A 811 10.83 4.65 1.83
CA GLU A 811 10.16 4.02 0.70
C GLU A 811 10.16 4.93 -0.55
N PRO A 812 10.13 4.35 -1.76
CA PRO A 812 9.97 5.11 -2.99
C PRO A 812 8.59 5.77 -3.07
N VAL A 813 8.55 6.98 -3.65
CA VAL A 813 7.29 7.69 -3.89
C VAL A 813 6.65 7.17 -5.19
N PRO A 814 5.36 6.76 -5.19
CA PRO A 814 4.64 6.35 -6.39
C PRO A 814 4.84 7.30 -7.58
N GLY A 815 5.15 6.75 -8.77
CA GLY A 815 5.41 7.52 -9.98
C GLY A 815 6.75 8.27 -10.03
N ARG A 816 7.68 8.00 -9.11
CA ARG A 816 9.00 8.64 -9.05
C ARG A 816 10.13 7.62 -8.96
N GLN A 817 10.67 7.25 -10.13
CA GLN A 817 11.82 6.36 -10.30
C GLN A 817 11.60 4.93 -9.76
N ILE A 818 10.36 4.42 -9.85
CA ILE A 818 10.05 3.04 -9.44
C ILE A 818 10.45 2.09 -10.56
N ALA A 819 11.29 1.10 -10.24
CA ALA A 819 11.69 0.09 -11.19
C ALA A 819 10.74 -1.12 -11.13
N HIS A 820 10.15 -1.45 -12.26
CA HIS A 820 9.32 -2.63 -12.47
C HIS A 820 10.02 -3.59 -13.44
N GLN A 821 10.02 -4.87 -13.11
CA GLN A 821 10.48 -5.90 -14.04
C GLN A 821 9.33 -6.26 -14.98
N LEU A 822 9.49 -6.03 -16.28
CA LEU A 822 8.50 -6.42 -17.28
C LEU A 822 8.64 -7.89 -17.69
N PRO A 823 7.56 -8.55 -18.15
CA PRO A 823 7.61 -9.92 -18.66
C PRO A 823 8.60 -10.14 -19.79
N SER A 824 8.89 -9.11 -20.59
CA SER A 824 9.89 -9.15 -21.66
C SER A 824 11.34 -9.23 -21.15
N GLY A 825 11.56 -9.14 -19.83
CA GLY A 825 12.87 -9.03 -19.21
C GLY A 825 13.44 -7.60 -19.19
N ALA A 826 12.74 -6.63 -19.79
CA ALA A 826 13.08 -5.22 -19.67
C ALA A 826 12.79 -4.69 -18.26
N VAL A 827 13.52 -3.66 -17.84
CA VAL A 827 13.25 -2.91 -16.61
C VAL A 827 12.54 -1.61 -16.98
N LEU A 828 11.28 -1.46 -16.58
CA LEU A 828 10.52 -0.22 -16.72
C LEU A 828 10.78 0.67 -15.51
N ILE A 829 11.21 1.91 -15.72
CA ILE A 829 11.32 2.93 -14.68
C ILE A 829 10.12 3.87 -14.81
N ASP A 830 9.21 3.80 -13.84
CA ASP A 830 8.11 4.74 -13.69
C ASP A 830 8.62 6.04 -13.02
N ASP A 831 8.79 7.08 -13.83
CA ASP A 831 9.04 8.46 -13.40
C ASP A 831 7.99 9.40 -14.04
N SER A 832 6.75 8.91 -14.14
CA SER A 832 5.68 9.54 -14.90
C SER A 832 4.98 10.68 -14.16
N TYR A 833 5.32 10.93 -12.90
CA TYR A 833 4.61 11.88 -12.04
C TYR A 833 4.65 13.32 -12.56
N ASN A 834 5.83 13.83 -12.96
CA ASN A 834 5.98 15.15 -13.57
C ASN A 834 7.34 15.29 -14.28
N ALA A 835 7.43 16.22 -15.23
CA ALA A 835 8.66 16.49 -15.98
C ALA A 835 8.90 18.00 -16.18
N ASN A 836 10.17 18.38 -16.11
CA ASN A 836 10.72 19.65 -16.54
C ASN A 836 12.17 19.41 -17.02
N PRO A 837 12.82 20.39 -17.69
CA PRO A 837 14.15 20.18 -18.27
C PRO A 837 15.20 19.66 -17.29
N GLY A 838 15.21 20.17 -16.05
CA GLY A 838 16.17 19.74 -15.02
C GLY A 838 15.95 18.31 -14.54
N SER A 839 14.71 17.93 -14.22
CA SER A 839 14.40 16.55 -13.81
C SER A 839 14.59 15.54 -14.93
N LEU A 840 14.32 15.94 -16.17
CA LEU A 840 14.56 15.10 -17.34
C LEU A 840 16.06 14.89 -17.60
N ALA A 841 16.87 15.94 -17.45
CA ALA A 841 18.33 15.82 -17.56
C ALA A 841 18.89 14.81 -16.53
N ALA A 842 18.44 14.89 -15.27
CA ALA A 842 18.85 13.95 -14.22
C ALA A 842 18.38 12.51 -14.51
N ALA A 843 17.18 12.34 -15.07
CA ALA A 843 16.66 11.04 -15.48
C ALA A 843 17.48 10.43 -16.63
N ILE A 844 17.86 11.24 -17.63
CA ILE A 844 18.75 10.82 -18.73
C ILE A 844 20.10 10.37 -18.19
N ASP A 845 20.72 11.14 -17.30
CA ASP A 845 22.04 10.80 -16.75
C ASP A 845 21.99 9.51 -15.92
N ALA A 846 20.92 9.32 -15.12
CA ALA A 846 20.71 8.10 -14.35
C ALA A 846 20.50 6.88 -15.25
N LEU A 847 19.76 7.05 -16.34
CA LEU A 847 19.50 6.00 -17.31
C LEU A 847 20.76 5.62 -18.10
N ALA A 848 21.58 6.61 -18.48
CA ALA A 848 22.83 6.42 -19.18
C ALA A 848 23.93 5.78 -18.31
N GLY A 849 23.88 5.98 -16.99
CA GLY A 849 24.81 5.36 -16.03
C GLY A 849 24.56 3.88 -15.76
N ALA A 850 23.46 3.30 -16.26
CA ALA A 850 23.13 1.89 -16.11
C ALA A 850 23.97 1.00 -17.07
N LYS A 851 24.06 -0.30 -16.78
CA LYS A 851 24.78 -1.24 -17.67
C LYS A 851 23.91 -1.68 -18.86
N GLU A 852 22.61 -1.62 -18.66
CA GLU A 852 21.55 -1.97 -19.61
C GLU A 852 21.41 -0.92 -20.72
N GLU A 853 20.73 -1.32 -21.80
CA GLU A 853 20.38 -0.42 -22.90
C GLU A 853 19.32 0.60 -22.46
N GLY A 854 19.67 1.89 -22.42
CA GLY A 854 18.78 2.95 -21.95
C GLY A 854 17.81 3.48 -23.02
N TRP A 855 16.50 3.41 -22.74
CA TRP A 855 15.40 3.93 -23.56
C TRP A 855 14.60 4.99 -22.81
N LEU A 856 14.23 6.08 -23.48
CA LEU A 856 13.44 7.17 -22.89
C LEU A 856 12.08 7.28 -23.57
N VAL A 857 11.02 7.40 -22.78
CA VAL A 857 9.65 7.71 -23.21
C VAL A 857 9.26 9.05 -22.61
N LEU A 858 9.08 10.05 -23.46
CA LEU A 858 8.90 11.45 -23.06
C LEU A 858 7.56 12.03 -23.53
N GLY A 859 6.70 12.39 -22.59
CA GLY A 859 5.55 13.26 -22.85
C GLY A 859 5.92 14.74 -22.77
N ASP A 860 5.01 15.62 -23.20
CA ASP A 860 5.22 17.07 -23.13
C ASP A 860 5.54 17.56 -21.70
N MET A 861 6.55 18.43 -21.60
CA MET A 861 6.82 19.29 -20.45
C MET A 861 6.05 20.60 -20.64
N ARG A 862 5.09 20.90 -19.75
CA ARG A 862 4.22 22.08 -19.84
C ARG A 862 4.82 23.29 -19.13
N GLU A 863 4.23 24.47 -19.39
CA GLU A 863 4.53 25.75 -18.70
C GLU A 863 5.98 26.25 -18.91
N LEU A 864 6.57 25.90 -20.06
CA LEU A 864 7.91 26.35 -20.45
C LEU A 864 7.88 27.66 -21.26
N GLY A 865 6.71 28.16 -21.61
CA GLY A 865 6.56 29.35 -22.45
C GLY A 865 7.02 29.12 -23.89
N PRO A 866 7.42 30.19 -24.62
CA PRO A 866 7.76 30.12 -26.04
C PRO A 866 8.98 29.25 -26.34
N ASP A 867 9.85 29.00 -25.36
CA ASP A 867 11.03 28.16 -25.51
C ASP A 867 10.74 26.65 -25.37
N GLY A 868 9.47 26.26 -25.16
CA GLY A 868 9.08 24.87 -24.93
C GLY A 868 9.62 23.92 -25.98
N GLU A 869 9.45 24.22 -27.27
CA GLU A 869 9.94 23.38 -28.37
C GLU A 869 11.47 23.25 -28.37
N ALA A 870 12.19 24.37 -28.17
CA ALA A 870 13.65 24.40 -28.14
C ALA A 870 14.22 23.58 -26.96
N LEU A 871 13.57 23.63 -25.79
CA LEU A 871 13.94 22.87 -24.60
C LEU A 871 13.71 21.37 -24.77
N HIS A 872 12.63 20.96 -25.46
CA HIS A 872 12.43 19.55 -25.81
C HIS A 872 13.46 19.07 -26.82
N ALA A 873 13.77 19.87 -27.85
CA ALA A 873 14.83 19.55 -28.80
C ALA A 873 16.20 19.40 -28.12
N GLN A 874 16.50 20.23 -27.12
CA GLN A 874 17.70 20.10 -26.30
C GLN A 874 17.72 18.79 -25.50
N ALA A 875 16.58 18.40 -24.91
CA ALA A 875 16.47 17.12 -24.21
C ALA A 875 16.71 15.93 -25.14
N GLY A 876 16.19 15.98 -26.37
CA GLY A 876 16.46 14.99 -27.41
C GLY A 876 17.94 14.86 -27.76
N ARG A 877 18.63 15.99 -27.98
CA ARG A 877 20.09 16.00 -28.21
C ARG A 877 20.87 15.42 -27.03
N ARG A 878 20.53 15.83 -25.80
CA ARG A 878 21.18 15.31 -24.59
C ARG A 878 21.00 13.81 -24.44
N ALA A 879 19.79 13.30 -24.66
CA ALA A 879 19.50 11.86 -24.61
C ALA A 879 20.38 11.08 -25.62
N ARG A 880 20.56 11.63 -26.82
CA ARG A 880 21.43 11.03 -27.85
C ARG A 880 22.91 11.09 -27.45
N GLU A 881 23.39 12.24 -26.98
CA GLU A 881 24.77 12.45 -26.52
C GLU A 881 25.12 11.57 -25.31
N ALA A 882 24.15 11.32 -24.42
CA ALA A 882 24.29 10.40 -23.29
C ALA A 882 24.30 8.92 -23.69
N GLY A 883 24.10 8.60 -24.97
CA GLY A 883 24.19 7.24 -25.50
C GLY A 883 22.91 6.40 -25.39
N LEU A 884 21.76 7.02 -25.07
CA LEU A 884 20.47 6.31 -25.10
C LEU A 884 20.19 5.81 -26.53
N LYS A 885 19.55 4.64 -26.63
CA LYS A 885 19.33 3.98 -27.94
C LYS A 885 18.01 4.34 -28.59
N ARG A 886 16.97 4.57 -27.78
CA ARG A 886 15.63 4.92 -28.26
C ARG A 886 15.06 6.10 -27.49
N LEU A 887 14.32 6.95 -28.21
CA LEU A 887 13.49 8.01 -27.64
C LEU A 887 12.09 7.95 -28.25
N TYR A 888 11.10 7.58 -27.46
CA TYR A 888 9.69 7.62 -27.84
C TYR A 888 9.05 8.88 -27.27
N THR A 889 8.20 9.57 -28.04
CA THR A 889 7.60 10.84 -27.62
C THR A 889 6.10 10.89 -27.85
N LEU A 890 5.38 11.61 -26.98
CA LEU A 890 3.92 11.78 -27.05
C LEU A 890 3.51 13.21 -26.69
N GLY A 891 2.95 13.92 -27.68
CA GLY A 891 2.53 15.31 -27.56
C GLY A 891 3.28 16.30 -28.48
N PRO A 892 2.67 17.45 -28.79
CA PRO A 892 3.19 18.39 -29.78
C PRO A 892 4.58 18.95 -29.44
N LEU A 893 4.88 19.23 -28.17
CA LEU A 893 6.20 19.79 -27.80
C LEU A 893 7.30 18.74 -27.82
N SER A 894 7.00 17.54 -27.31
CA SER A 894 7.95 16.42 -27.25
C SER A 894 8.32 15.85 -28.62
N ALA A 895 7.54 16.11 -29.68
CA ALA A 895 7.91 15.81 -31.06
C ALA A 895 9.26 16.43 -31.49
N ALA A 896 9.59 17.62 -30.95
CA ALA A 896 10.88 18.24 -31.20
C ALA A 896 12.04 17.46 -30.57
N ALA A 897 11.81 16.73 -29.47
CA ALA A 897 12.81 15.89 -28.82
C ALA A 897 13.17 14.66 -29.68
N SER A 898 12.17 13.93 -30.19
CA SER A 898 12.42 12.78 -31.07
C SER A 898 13.06 13.19 -32.40
N THR A 899 12.64 14.33 -32.96
CA THR A 899 13.27 14.91 -34.16
C THR A 899 14.75 15.24 -33.91
N ALA A 900 15.07 15.90 -32.79
CA ALA A 900 16.44 16.29 -32.46
C ALA A 900 17.33 15.12 -32.02
N PHE A 901 16.74 14.03 -31.52
CA PHE A 901 17.45 12.79 -31.19
C PHE A 901 17.92 12.05 -32.46
N GLY A 902 17.18 12.18 -33.56
CA GLY A 902 17.52 11.59 -34.85
C GLY A 902 17.22 10.09 -34.93
N GLU A 903 18.15 9.30 -35.44
CA GLU A 903 17.99 7.85 -35.56
C GLU A 903 17.72 7.19 -34.21
N GLY A 904 16.60 6.46 -34.09
CA GLY A 904 16.12 5.88 -32.83
C GLY A 904 15.08 6.74 -32.10
N GLY A 905 14.78 7.95 -32.60
CA GLY A 905 13.69 8.81 -32.15
C GLY A 905 12.38 8.50 -32.88
N GLN A 906 11.27 8.33 -32.15
CA GLN A 906 9.95 8.10 -32.71
C GLN A 906 8.87 8.94 -31.99
N HIS A 907 7.89 9.42 -32.74
CA HIS A 907 6.79 10.25 -32.24
C HIS A 907 5.43 9.57 -32.46
N PHE A 908 4.57 9.64 -31.44
CA PHE A 908 3.25 9.01 -31.42
C PHE A 908 2.15 10.03 -31.16
N GLN A 909 0.98 9.78 -31.72
CA GLN A 909 -0.20 10.65 -31.64
C GLN A 909 -1.14 10.27 -30.48
N SER A 910 -0.99 9.07 -29.89
CA SER A 910 -1.88 8.59 -28.83
C SER A 910 -1.17 7.62 -27.87
N HIS A 911 -1.64 7.57 -26.62
CA HIS A 911 -1.13 6.63 -25.61
C HIS A 911 -1.22 5.17 -26.05
N PRO A 912 -2.34 4.67 -26.64
CA PRO A 912 -2.43 3.27 -27.05
C PRO A 912 -1.42 2.90 -28.15
N ALA A 913 -1.17 3.79 -29.11
CA ALA A 913 -0.21 3.54 -30.18
C ALA A 913 1.22 3.48 -29.65
N LEU A 914 1.57 4.39 -28.74
CA LEU A 914 2.87 4.39 -28.05
C LEU A 914 3.04 3.13 -27.20
N ALA A 915 2.04 2.77 -26.39
CA ALA A 915 2.08 1.59 -25.55
C ALA A 915 2.25 0.30 -26.38
N ALA A 916 1.53 0.18 -27.51
CA ALA A 916 1.65 -0.97 -28.40
C ALA A 916 3.03 -1.09 -29.06
N ALA A 917 3.66 0.03 -29.42
CA ALA A 917 5.02 0.02 -29.96
C ALA A 917 6.06 -0.35 -28.90
N LEU A 918 5.95 0.20 -27.69
CA LEU A 918 6.83 -0.16 -26.58
C LEU A 918 6.68 -1.64 -26.20
N ALA A 919 5.44 -2.15 -26.16
CA ALA A 919 5.16 -3.54 -25.86
C ALA A 919 5.83 -4.53 -26.83
N SER A 920 5.89 -4.19 -28.11
CA SER A 920 6.47 -5.07 -29.13
C SER A 920 8.00 -4.97 -29.22
N GLU A 921 8.57 -3.83 -28.82
CA GLU A 921 10.00 -3.56 -28.96
C GLU A 921 10.80 -3.81 -27.66
N LEU A 922 10.21 -3.68 -26.47
CA LEU A 922 10.92 -3.86 -25.20
C LEU A 922 11.37 -5.32 -25.00
N HIS A 923 12.65 -5.51 -24.66
CA HIS A 923 13.27 -6.82 -24.46
C HIS A 923 14.24 -6.87 -23.28
N ALA A 924 14.67 -8.08 -22.91
CA ALA A 924 15.68 -8.29 -21.88
C ALA A 924 16.96 -7.48 -22.15
N GLY A 925 17.49 -6.86 -21.11
CA GLY A 925 18.65 -5.98 -21.21
C GLY A 925 18.32 -4.52 -21.55
N VAL A 926 17.05 -4.16 -21.75
CA VAL A 926 16.59 -2.77 -21.86
C VAL A 926 16.17 -2.23 -20.51
N ARG A 927 16.53 -0.97 -20.26
CA ARG A 927 16.02 -0.16 -19.17
C ARG A 927 15.27 1.02 -19.78
N CYS A 928 13.95 1.04 -19.61
CA CYS A 928 13.05 2.00 -20.25
C CYS A 928 12.46 2.95 -19.22
N LEU A 929 12.70 4.25 -19.34
CA LEU A 929 12.20 5.26 -18.43
C LEU A 929 11.02 6.01 -19.04
N VAL A 930 9.91 6.10 -18.30
CA VAL A 930 8.72 6.85 -18.72
C VAL A 930 8.60 8.13 -17.92
N LYS A 931 8.53 9.28 -18.61
CA LYS A 931 8.49 10.60 -18.00
C LYS A 931 7.65 11.60 -18.81
N GLY A 932 6.94 12.50 -18.13
CA GLY A 932 6.19 13.59 -18.77
C GLY A 932 5.55 14.50 -17.75
N SER A 933 5.01 15.64 -18.17
CA SER A 933 4.19 16.46 -17.25
C SER A 933 2.94 15.70 -16.83
N ARG A 934 2.37 16.04 -15.67
CA ARG A 934 1.09 15.45 -15.20
C ARG A 934 0.00 15.49 -16.27
N GLY A 935 -0.07 16.61 -17.00
CA GLY A 935 -1.07 16.81 -18.04
C GLY A 935 -0.88 15.92 -19.27
N SER A 936 0.29 15.30 -19.44
CA SER A 936 0.58 14.35 -20.51
C SER A 936 0.14 12.92 -20.17
N ALA A 937 -0.32 12.65 -18.93
CA ALA A 937 -0.89 11.37 -18.50
C ALA A 937 0.00 10.15 -18.83
N MET A 938 1.32 10.29 -18.65
CA MET A 938 2.29 9.24 -18.99
C MET A 938 2.22 8.02 -18.07
N ASP A 939 1.56 8.14 -16.92
CA ASP A 939 1.20 7.01 -16.04
C ASP A 939 0.32 5.98 -16.77
N THR A 940 -0.42 6.42 -17.79
CA THR A 940 -1.20 5.52 -18.67
C THR A 940 -0.30 4.56 -19.45
N ILE A 941 0.89 5.00 -19.87
CA ILE A 941 1.87 4.12 -20.55
C ILE A 941 2.42 3.10 -19.57
N VAL A 942 2.78 3.54 -18.35
CA VAL A 942 3.26 2.66 -17.28
C VAL A 942 2.21 1.59 -16.99
N LYS A 943 0.97 1.99 -16.72
CA LYS A 943 -0.16 1.07 -16.48
C LYS A 943 -0.36 0.08 -17.62
N ALA A 944 -0.33 0.55 -18.88
CA ALA A 944 -0.50 -0.32 -20.03
C ALA A 944 0.61 -1.38 -20.15
N LEU A 945 1.86 -0.99 -19.91
CA LEU A 945 3.00 -1.92 -19.96
C LEU A 945 3.01 -2.90 -18.77
N LEU A 946 2.54 -2.48 -17.59
CA LEU A 946 2.38 -3.34 -16.42
C LEU A 946 1.18 -4.30 -16.57
N ALA A 947 0.06 -3.83 -17.11
CA ALA A 947 -1.14 -4.63 -17.38
C ALA A 947 -0.91 -5.70 -18.46
N GLN A 948 0.08 -5.56 -19.33
CA GLN A 948 0.49 -6.66 -20.22
C GLN A 948 1.28 -7.77 -19.48
N GLY A 949 1.69 -7.53 -18.24
CA GLY A 949 2.12 -8.55 -17.28
C GLY A 949 1.01 -9.09 -16.40
N GLU A 950 -0.12 -8.37 -16.31
CA GLU A 950 -1.33 -8.71 -15.55
C GLU A 950 -2.56 -8.57 -16.46
N GLU A 951 -2.82 -9.55 -17.34
CA GLU A 951 -4.11 -9.55 -18.04
C GLU A 951 -5.24 -9.75 -17.02
N THR A 952 -5.95 -8.67 -16.74
CA THR A 952 -7.30 -8.72 -16.16
C THR A 952 -8.18 -9.45 -17.16
N PRO A 953 -8.87 -10.54 -16.79
CA PRO A 953 -9.86 -11.14 -17.67
C PRO A 953 -10.97 -10.11 -17.89
N ASN A 954 -11.15 -9.66 -19.14
CA ASN A 954 -12.39 -9.02 -19.55
C ASN A 954 -13.54 -9.99 -19.23
N VAL A 955 -14.35 -9.65 -18.25
CA VAL A 955 -15.65 -10.28 -18.02
C VAL A 955 -16.67 -9.37 -18.69
N ALA A 956 -17.27 -9.89 -19.76
CA ALA A 956 -18.61 -9.49 -20.17
C ALA A 956 -19.62 -10.18 -19.26
#